data_AF-A0AA39M6E2-F1
#
_entry.id   AF-A0AA39M6E2-F1
#
_cell.length_a   1.000
_cell.length_b   1.000
_cell.length_c   1.000
_cell.angle_alpha   90.00
_cell.angle_beta   90.00
_cell.angle_gamma   90.00
#
_symmetry.space_group_name_H-M   'P 1'
#
loop_
_entity.id
_entity.type
_entity.pdbx_description
1 polymer ?
#
loop_
_entity_poly.entity_id
_entity_poly.type
_entity_poly.pdbx_seq_one_letter_code
_entity_poly.pdbx_strand_id
1 'polypeptide(L)'
;MAATLVETCQNHESDTMALRCQFESCNDIGVFTKLTNSYCLVGIGATANFYSLIEAELADVIPVIHCTIGGLRIVGRCTVGNRHGLLVPESTTDLELQHIRNSLPDSVQIRRVDERLSALGNVIAVNDHVALVHAEISPATEKALVEVLKVEVFRMSLGQHSLLGSYATITSQGALVAAKTPPETQRELASLLQVPVVAGTVNRGSELVGAGMAANDWIAFCGLDTTSTELSVIESIFKLGDHVPTAITNDLRDSLIEISLYELHLLTRVTMEALAMIEKTTQIMAQYAGRDKSLRSLYFGLILYSTKLRREKAALLVAFAKQMSQTRLVLRQFNHFAMIQACRNAYNTYVNGPTDRVEYAFVSGITGIYTVYGVVELLAWLADAKLIAMDAGRLFKYCLYMWISALICGIIKTARQIMKKGLRKSKDEQLTLASLGSDFISAINSLPFNILWAGKLSTRTTATFSLIASVIGLYKLFSSSSTMHVLVTGAAGFIGSHTVLELLEAGYSVYAIDNFSNSIQDEDGKAVSLQRVSNITGKDIPFEKVDVTHNAELEAVFKNHKFDAVIHLAALKAVGESVEKPLDYYSNNLIGSINLINCCRKYGVKNFVFSSSATVYGPPEKLPITEDCSTGQGITNPYGQTKYMMEQMLIDFAKAEKDWNVVLLRYFNPVGAHPSGLIGEDPKGIPNNLMPYVSQVAIGKLPVLTVYGDKFDTPDGTGVRDYIHIVDLAKGHVASLDRIKKEGNIGCEVYNLGTGKGYSVLEMVAALEKVSGRKIATKIGVPRPGDVASVYCDPQLAEKMLGWKAAFGLDEMCRDLWNWQEKNPSGFVKN
;
A
#
# COMPACT_ATOMS: atom_id res chain seq x y z
N MET A 1 -28.70 24.01 5.74
CA MET A 1 -27.33 24.58 5.73
C MET A 1 -26.46 23.98 6.84
N ALA A 2 -26.61 22.67 7.07
CA ALA A 2 -25.84 21.84 8.00
C ALA A 2 -26.15 20.39 7.62
N ALA A 3 -25.35 19.79 6.71
CA ALA A 3 -25.31 18.36 6.37
C ALA A 3 -24.44 18.12 5.12
N THR A 4 -23.10 18.23 5.23
CA THR A 4 -22.17 17.67 4.21
C THR A 4 -20.72 17.56 4.72
N LEU A 5 -20.48 17.05 5.93
CA LEU A 5 -19.13 16.83 6.48
C LEU A 5 -19.04 15.52 7.31
N VAL A 6 -19.48 14.38 6.75
CA VAL A 6 -19.43 13.08 7.46
C VAL A 6 -18.80 11.93 6.64
N GLU A 7 -18.32 12.14 5.42
CA GLU A 7 -17.70 11.04 4.65
C GLU A 7 -16.32 11.40 4.12
N THR A 8 -15.28 11.31 4.96
CA THR A 8 -13.89 11.01 4.56
C THR A 8 -13.01 10.85 5.81
N CYS A 9 -13.09 9.71 6.50
CA CYS A 9 -12.09 9.30 7.51
C CYS A 9 -12.06 7.78 7.64
N GLN A 10 -11.69 7.04 6.59
CA GLN A 10 -11.21 5.66 6.71
C GLN A 10 -10.19 5.38 5.61
N ASN A 11 -8.90 5.48 5.96
CA ASN A 11 -7.78 4.67 5.45
C ASN A 11 -6.46 5.22 6.04
N HIS A 12 -6.30 5.13 7.37
CA HIS A 12 -5.00 5.25 8.04
C HIS A 12 -4.33 3.87 8.03
N GLU A 13 -3.26 3.73 7.25
CA GLU A 13 -2.25 2.68 7.46
C GLU A 13 -0.93 3.39 7.77
N SER A 14 -0.71 3.68 9.06
CA SER A 14 0.61 3.88 9.65
C SER A 14 0.67 2.97 10.87
N ASP A 15 0.98 1.70 10.63
CA ASP A 15 0.90 0.60 11.61
C ASP A 15 2.08 0.61 12.62
N THR A 16 2.57 1.79 13.03
CA THR A 16 3.54 1.92 14.13
C THR A 16 2.88 2.61 15.29
N MET A 17 2.64 1.85 16.37
CA MET A 17 1.97 2.33 17.59
C MET A 17 2.95 2.92 18.61
N ALA A 18 4.25 3.00 18.28
CA ALA A 18 5.23 3.80 19.00
C ALA A 18 5.58 5.07 18.20
N LEU A 19 5.04 6.22 18.63
CA LEU A 19 5.14 7.48 17.92
C LEU A 19 6.27 8.36 18.46
N ARG A 20 6.94 9.07 17.55
CA ARG A 20 7.98 10.05 17.90
C ARG A 20 7.38 11.44 18.03
N CYS A 21 7.68 12.12 19.11
CA CYS A 21 7.29 13.51 19.32
C CYS A 21 8.37 14.30 20.08
N GLN A 22 8.19 15.61 20.12
CA GLN A 22 9.10 16.53 20.82
C GLN A 22 8.27 17.56 21.57
N PHE A 23 8.54 17.72 22.86
CA PHE A 23 7.94 18.78 23.65
C PHE A 23 8.83 20.02 23.54
N GLU A 24 8.38 21.05 22.80
CA GLU A 24 9.21 22.20 22.43
C GLU A 24 10.52 21.74 21.74
N SER A 25 11.66 21.87 22.41
CA SER A 25 12.97 21.38 21.94
C SER A 25 13.51 20.20 22.76
N CYS A 26 12.66 19.57 23.60
CA CYS A 26 13.04 18.50 24.51
C CYS A 26 12.46 17.14 24.06
N ASN A 27 13.32 16.12 24.08
CA ASN A 27 12.97 14.75 23.71
C ASN A 27 12.55 13.88 24.91
N ASP A 28 12.54 14.43 26.12
CA ASP A 28 12.15 13.70 27.32
C ASP A 28 10.63 13.73 27.53
N ILE A 29 9.89 13.00 26.69
CA ILE A 29 8.42 13.07 26.62
C ILE A 29 7.75 12.63 27.91
N GLY A 30 8.26 11.58 28.56
CA GLY A 30 7.79 11.11 29.86
C GLY A 30 7.94 12.15 30.97
N VAL A 31 8.70 13.23 30.77
CA VAL A 31 8.77 14.35 31.72
C VAL A 31 7.50 15.18 31.69
N PHE A 32 6.95 15.42 30.49
CA PHE A 32 5.82 16.31 30.26
C PHE A 32 4.49 15.57 30.07
N THR A 33 4.52 14.24 30.04
CA THR A 33 3.34 13.42 29.77
C THR A 33 3.23 12.27 30.77
N LYS A 34 2.02 12.08 31.31
CA LYS A 34 1.65 10.87 32.07
C LYS A 34 0.54 10.15 31.32
N LEU A 35 0.88 9.02 30.71
CA LEU A 35 -0.05 8.20 29.96
C LEU A 35 -0.49 6.98 30.79
N THR A 36 -1.78 6.66 30.76
CA THR A 36 -2.38 5.47 31.37
C THR A 36 -3.42 4.85 30.42
N ASN A 37 -4.02 3.73 30.82
CA ASN A 37 -5.14 3.12 30.10
C ASN A 37 -6.48 3.87 30.27
N SER A 38 -6.58 4.88 31.15
CA SER A 38 -7.84 5.58 31.45
C SER A 38 -7.81 7.09 31.19
N TYR A 39 -6.63 7.70 31.14
CA TYR A 39 -6.43 9.13 30.93
C TYR A 39 -4.98 9.45 30.54
N CYS A 40 -4.77 10.61 29.93
CA CYS A 40 -3.44 11.14 29.61
C CYS A 40 -3.31 12.57 30.15
N LEU A 41 -2.30 12.85 30.98
CA LEU A 41 -1.94 14.21 31.39
C LEU A 41 -0.84 14.75 30.51
N VAL A 42 -0.97 16.00 30.07
CA VAL A 42 0.02 16.70 29.25
C VAL A 42 0.32 18.08 29.84
N GLY A 43 1.61 18.42 29.95
CA GLY A 43 2.05 19.74 30.38
C GLY A 43 1.57 20.85 29.44
N ILE A 44 1.16 21.99 30.01
CA ILE A 44 0.82 23.18 29.21
C ILE A 44 2.04 23.79 28.51
N GLY A 45 1.82 24.56 27.44
CA GLY A 45 2.88 25.28 26.72
C GLY A 45 3.66 24.44 25.71
N ALA A 46 3.16 23.26 25.32
CA ALA A 46 3.72 22.51 24.20
C ALA A 46 3.40 23.18 22.85
N THR A 47 4.06 22.74 21.79
CA THR A 47 3.73 23.16 20.42
C THR A 47 2.39 22.59 19.97
N ALA A 48 1.71 23.26 19.04
CA ALA A 48 0.47 22.74 18.45
C ALA A 48 0.65 21.33 17.87
N ASN A 49 1.79 21.07 17.22
CA ASN A 49 2.12 19.76 16.68
C ASN A 49 2.17 18.66 17.75
N PHE A 50 2.70 18.96 18.95
CA PHE A 50 2.76 18.00 20.04
C PHE A 50 1.37 17.66 20.57
N TYR A 51 0.52 18.68 20.77
CA TYR A 51 -0.86 18.47 21.21
C TYR A 51 -1.67 17.70 20.17
N SER A 52 -1.64 18.13 18.91
CA SER A 52 -2.38 17.48 17.84
C SER A 52 -1.98 16.01 17.66
N LEU A 53 -0.71 15.66 17.86
CA LEU A 53 -0.25 14.27 17.77
C LEU A 53 -0.79 13.41 18.92
N ILE A 54 -0.79 13.90 20.16
CA ILE A 54 -1.32 13.14 21.30
C ILE A 54 -2.86 13.05 21.22
N GLU A 55 -3.52 14.15 20.88
CA GLU A 55 -4.98 14.21 20.77
C GLU A 55 -5.51 13.34 19.64
N ALA A 56 -4.86 13.33 18.46
CA ALA A 56 -5.28 12.51 17.32
C ALA A 56 -5.36 11.01 17.66
N GLU A 57 -4.48 10.53 18.54
CA GLU A 57 -4.37 9.11 18.87
C GLU A 57 -5.15 8.71 20.12
N LEU A 58 -5.37 9.65 21.04
CA LEU A 58 -5.95 9.36 22.35
C LEU A 58 -7.33 9.93 22.57
N ALA A 59 -7.69 11.08 21.98
CA ALA A 59 -8.87 11.84 22.39
C ALA A 59 -10.20 11.08 22.21
N ASP A 60 -10.27 10.19 21.23
CA ASP A 60 -11.43 9.33 20.97
C ASP A 60 -11.55 8.14 21.95
N VAL A 61 -10.50 7.89 22.74
CA VAL A 61 -10.36 6.69 23.57
C VAL A 61 -10.28 7.00 25.06
N ILE A 62 -9.46 7.99 25.44
CA ILE A 62 -9.25 8.44 26.81
C ILE A 62 -9.12 9.98 26.85
N PRO A 63 -9.52 10.64 27.94
CA PRO A 63 -9.36 12.08 28.07
C PRO A 63 -7.89 12.49 28.08
N VAL A 64 -7.55 13.46 27.22
CA VAL A 64 -6.26 14.17 27.20
C VAL A 64 -6.42 15.47 27.98
N ILE A 65 -5.69 15.62 29.09
CA ILE A 65 -5.88 16.69 30.07
C ILE A 65 -4.63 17.58 30.06
N HIS A 66 -4.81 18.82 29.62
CA HIS A 66 -3.74 19.82 29.65
C HIS A 66 -3.70 20.49 31.03
N CYS A 67 -2.60 20.33 31.76
CA CYS A 67 -2.51 20.83 33.13
C CYS A 67 -1.08 21.20 33.56
N THR A 68 -0.99 21.86 34.71
CA THR A 68 0.22 22.00 35.51
C THR A 68 0.05 21.26 36.83
N ILE A 69 1.18 20.96 37.49
CA ILE A 69 1.20 20.35 38.83
C ILE A 69 2.08 21.22 39.71
N GLY A 70 1.47 21.96 40.64
CA GLY A 70 2.19 22.95 41.46
C GLY A 70 2.82 24.06 40.62
N GLY A 71 2.14 24.46 39.53
CA GLY A 71 2.65 25.44 38.56
C GLY A 71 3.74 24.93 37.61
N LEU A 72 4.13 23.65 37.71
CA LEU A 72 5.16 23.06 36.87
C LEU A 72 4.58 22.35 35.65
N ARG A 73 5.31 22.40 34.54
CA ARG A 73 4.97 21.72 33.27
C ARG A 73 5.38 20.24 33.22
N ILE A 74 6.20 19.80 34.17
CA ILE A 74 6.79 18.45 34.23
C ILE A 74 5.85 17.41 34.86
N VAL A 75 4.60 17.39 34.39
CA VAL A 75 3.49 16.64 35.00
C VAL A 75 3.76 15.13 35.10
N GLY A 76 4.51 14.57 34.15
CA GLY A 76 4.86 13.15 34.13
C GLY A 76 5.77 12.73 35.27
N ARG A 77 6.66 13.62 35.74
CA ARG A 77 7.56 13.33 36.88
C ARG A 77 6.99 13.73 38.22
N CYS A 78 6.08 14.69 38.26
CA CYS A 78 5.42 15.08 39.51
C CYS A 78 4.35 14.07 39.93
N THR A 79 3.78 13.30 39.00
CA THR A 79 2.61 12.46 39.26
C THR A 79 2.87 10.97 39.08
N VAL A 80 2.06 10.16 39.74
CA VAL A 80 2.04 8.70 39.56
C VAL A 80 0.59 8.24 39.47
N GLY A 81 0.30 7.31 38.56
CA GLY A 81 -1.07 6.88 38.32
C GLY A 81 -1.14 5.73 37.33
N ASN A 82 -2.29 5.07 37.35
CA ASN A 82 -2.65 3.90 36.54
C ASN A 82 -4.14 4.00 36.15
N ARG A 83 -4.76 2.91 35.67
CA ARG A 83 -6.17 2.97 35.25
C ARG A 83 -7.17 3.31 36.36
N HIS A 84 -6.79 3.13 37.63
CA HIS A 84 -7.66 3.24 38.80
C HIS A 84 -7.56 4.59 39.52
N GLY A 85 -6.43 5.27 39.42
CA GLY A 85 -6.23 6.51 40.14
C GLY A 85 -4.98 7.30 39.76
N LEU A 86 -4.89 8.49 40.36
CA LEU A 86 -3.82 9.46 40.18
C LEU A 86 -3.41 10.05 41.55
N LEU A 87 -2.13 9.93 41.87
CA LEU A 87 -1.52 10.63 42.99
C LEU A 87 -0.75 11.85 42.49
N VAL A 88 -0.98 12.98 43.17
CA VAL A 88 -0.35 14.27 42.89
C VAL A 88 0.33 14.79 44.17
N PRO A 89 1.40 15.59 44.09
CA PRO A 89 2.09 16.10 45.27
C PRO A 89 1.24 17.14 46.00
N GLU A 90 1.53 17.36 47.28
CA GLU A 90 0.85 18.37 48.12
C GLU A 90 0.95 19.80 47.55
N SER A 91 2.00 20.10 46.78
CA SER A 91 2.15 21.39 46.09
C SER A 91 1.12 21.66 45.00
N THR A 92 0.31 20.67 44.62
CA THR A 92 -0.76 20.83 43.61
C THR A 92 -1.84 21.75 44.15
N THR A 93 -2.12 22.86 43.46
CA THR A 93 -3.09 23.86 43.93
C THR A 93 -4.53 23.34 43.88
N ASP A 94 -5.45 23.97 44.62
CA ASP A 94 -6.89 23.61 44.60
C ASP A 94 -7.52 23.79 43.22
N LEU A 95 -7.11 24.81 42.49
CA LEU A 95 -7.55 25.05 41.12
C LEU A 95 -7.07 23.94 40.17
N GLU A 96 -5.80 23.55 40.23
CA GLU A 96 -5.26 22.43 39.44
C GLU A 96 -5.97 21.12 39.78
N LEU A 97 -6.15 20.83 41.07
CA LEU A 97 -6.80 19.60 41.52
C LEU A 97 -8.26 19.53 41.05
N GLN A 98 -8.99 20.65 41.11
CA GLN A 98 -10.36 20.72 40.63
C GLN A 98 -10.44 20.55 39.11
N HIS A 99 -9.56 21.20 38.35
CA HIS A 99 -9.47 21.06 36.89
C HIS A 99 -9.23 19.60 36.48
N ILE A 100 -8.24 18.95 37.09
CA ILE A 100 -7.91 17.55 36.79
C ILE A 100 -9.07 16.64 37.19
N ARG A 101 -9.65 16.83 38.39
CA ARG A 101 -10.78 16.02 38.87
C ARG A 101 -11.99 16.11 37.93
N ASN A 102 -12.30 17.30 37.42
CA ASN A 102 -13.41 17.50 36.49
C ASN A 102 -13.17 16.87 35.11
N SER A 103 -11.91 16.59 34.76
CA SER A 103 -11.52 16.07 33.44
C SER A 103 -11.23 14.57 33.45
N LEU A 104 -11.07 13.97 34.63
CA LEU A 104 -10.85 12.54 34.80
C LEU A 104 -12.18 11.76 34.73
N PRO A 105 -12.17 10.50 34.26
CA PRO A 105 -13.34 9.62 34.36
C PRO A 105 -13.73 9.37 35.81
N ASP A 106 -15.03 9.23 36.11
CA ASP A 106 -15.56 9.00 37.47
C ASP A 106 -14.95 7.78 38.18
N SER A 107 -14.49 6.80 37.41
CA SER A 107 -13.82 5.60 37.93
C SER A 107 -12.42 5.85 38.47
N VAL A 108 -11.80 7.00 38.17
CA VAL A 108 -10.41 7.33 38.50
C VAL A 108 -10.37 8.22 39.74
N GLN A 109 -9.78 7.70 40.82
CA GLN A 109 -9.63 8.46 42.06
C GLN A 109 -8.38 9.35 42.05
N ILE A 110 -8.51 10.62 42.41
CA ILE A 110 -7.38 11.55 42.55
C ILE A 110 -7.13 11.91 44.02
N ARG A 111 -5.87 11.84 44.47
CA ARG A 111 -5.47 12.15 45.85
C ARG A 111 -4.14 12.92 45.92
N ARG A 112 -4.07 13.94 46.78
CA ARG A 112 -2.82 14.62 47.14
C ARG A 112 -2.06 13.79 48.19
N VAL A 113 -0.73 13.78 48.07
CA VAL A 113 0.16 13.16 49.06
C VAL A 113 1.23 14.14 49.52
N ASP A 114 1.43 14.20 50.83
CA ASP A 114 2.53 14.91 51.46
C ASP A 114 3.74 13.96 51.57
N GLU A 115 4.65 14.10 50.61
CA GLU A 115 5.84 13.27 50.48
C GLU A 115 7.07 14.17 50.32
N ARG A 116 8.16 13.83 51.03
CA ARG A 116 9.43 14.59 50.95
C ARG A 116 10.04 14.50 49.56
N LEU A 117 9.90 13.34 48.91
CA LEU A 117 10.28 13.09 47.52
C LEU A 117 9.16 13.55 46.57
N SER A 118 9.00 14.87 46.44
CA SER A 118 7.88 15.51 45.74
C SER A 118 7.75 15.18 44.23
N ALA A 119 8.83 14.72 43.59
CA ALA A 119 8.79 14.21 42.22
C ALA A 119 8.43 12.72 42.20
N LEU A 120 7.18 12.40 42.56
CA LEU A 120 6.69 11.02 42.75
C LEU A 120 6.97 10.11 41.54
N GLY A 121 6.81 10.62 40.32
CA GLY A 121 7.04 9.90 39.07
C GLY A 121 8.52 9.65 38.74
N ASN A 122 9.48 10.23 39.49
CA ASN A 122 10.89 9.83 39.42
C ASN A 122 11.19 8.61 40.30
N VAL A 123 10.49 8.48 41.42
CA VAL A 123 10.82 7.51 42.49
C VAL A 123 9.84 6.33 42.55
N ILE A 124 8.76 6.36 41.76
CA ILE A 124 7.75 5.31 41.67
C ILE A 124 7.51 4.93 40.20
N ALA A 125 7.51 3.64 39.90
CA ALA A 125 7.08 3.07 38.63
C ALA A 125 5.91 2.09 38.88
N VAL A 126 4.85 2.15 38.07
CA VAL A 126 3.58 1.47 38.39
C VAL A 126 2.88 0.95 37.14
N ASN A 127 2.23 -0.21 37.24
CA ASN A 127 1.21 -0.67 36.30
C ASN A 127 -0.16 -0.82 37.00
N ASP A 128 -1.10 -1.56 36.43
CA ASP A 128 -2.44 -1.71 37.04
C ASP A 128 -2.47 -2.65 38.25
N HIS A 129 -1.37 -3.36 38.55
CA HIS A 129 -1.32 -4.40 39.59
C HIS A 129 -0.24 -4.18 40.64
N VAL A 130 0.89 -3.57 40.26
CA VAL A 130 2.11 -3.50 41.06
C VAL A 130 2.74 -2.11 40.96
N ALA A 131 3.20 -1.58 42.09
CA ALA A 131 4.04 -0.39 42.19
C ALA A 131 5.42 -0.74 42.77
N LEU A 132 6.46 -0.32 42.06
CA LEU A 132 7.84 -0.36 42.51
C LEU A 132 8.19 1.02 43.07
N VAL A 133 8.62 1.07 44.32
CA VAL A 133 8.84 2.33 45.04
C VAL A 133 10.24 2.42 45.63
N HIS A 134 10.74 3.65 45.75
CA HIS A 134 11.99 3.95 46.45
C HIS A 134 11.93 3.52 47.93
N ALA A 135 13.06 3.08 48.48
CA ALA A 135 13.16 2.52 49.83
C ALA A 135 12.70 3.49 50.95
N GLU A 136 12.87 4.80 50.73
CA GLU A 136 12.55 5.86 51.69
C GLU A 136 11.14 6.47 51.51
N ILE A 137 10.27 5.89 50.67
CA ILE A 137 8.88 6.36 50.55
C ILE A 137 8.16 6.23 51.90
N SER A 138 7.42 7.27 52.27
CA SER A 138 6.72 7.32 53.55
C SER A 138 5.60 6.26 53.59
N PRO A 139 5.30 5.69 54.77
CA PRO A 139 4.19 4.74 54.91
C PRO A 139 2.83 5.33 54.52
N ALA A 140 2.66 6.65 54.62
CA ALA A 140 1.44 7.34 54.21
C ALA A 140 1.24 7.32 52.68
N THR A 141 2.31 7.60 51.92
CA THR A 141 2.30 7.52 50.45
C THR A 141 2.13 6.07 49.98
N GLU A 142 2.78 5.11 50.65
CA GLU A 142 2.60 3.68 50.35
C GLU A 142 1.14 3.24 50.53
N LYS A 143 0.50 3.65 51.64
CA LYS A 143 -0.94 3.41 51.85
C LYS A 143 -1.80 4.05 50.77
N ALA A 144 -1.45 5.27 50.32
CA ALA A 144 -2.17 5.94 49.24
C ALA A 144 -2.06 5.19 47.90
N LEU A 145 -0.91 4.59 47.58
CA LEU A 145 -0.74 3.75 46.38
C LEU A 145 -1.69 2.54 46.42
N VAL A 146 -1.75 1.83 47.54
CA VAL A 146 -2.64 0.66 47.71
C VAL A 146 -4.11 1.06 47.59
N GLU A 147 -4.53 2.14 48.26
CA GLU A 147 -5.95 2.53 48.29
C GLU A 147 -6.44 3.16 46.97
N VAL A 148 -5.62 4.02 46.36
CA VAL A 148 -6.03 4.83 45.20
C VAL A 148 -5.72 4.12 43.89
N LEU A 149 -4.51 3.55 43.77
CA LEU A 149 -4.09 2.86 42.54
C LEU A 149 -4.46 1.37 42.54
N LYS A 150 -4.84 0.80 43.70
CA LYS A 150 -5.22 -0.63 43.84
C LYS A 150 -4.10 -1.60 43.46
N VAL A 151 -2.88 -1.28 43.85
CA VAL A 151 -1.66 -2.04 43.51
C VAL A 151 -0.98 -2.63 44.75
N GLU A 152 -0.25 -3.71 44.56
CA GLU A 152 0.73 -4.21 45.53
C GLU A 152 2.02 -3.39 45.45
N VAL A 153 2.63 -3.08 46.60
CA VAL A 153 3.80 -2.19 46.66
C VAL A 153 5.06 -2.97 47.03
N PHE A 154 6.12 -2.82 46.24
CA PHE A 154 7.43 -3.40 46.51
C PHE A 154 8.52 -2.33 46.55
N ARG A 155 9.33 -2.35 47.61
CA ARG A 155 10.46 -1.43 47.81
C ARG A 155 11.71 -2.03 47.17
N MET A 156 12.30 -1.37 46.18
CA MET A 156 13.50 -1.88 45.51
C MET A 156 14.34 -0.79 44.80
N SER A 157 15.47 -1.19 44.21
CA SER A 157 16.31 -0.37 43.33
C SER A 157 16.64 -1.11 42.03
N LEU A 158 16.80 -0.36 40.93
CA LEU A 158 17.19 -0.92 39.62
C LEU A 158 18.72 -0.86 39.48
N GLY A 159 19.40 -1.90 39.95
CA GLY A 159 20.87 -1.89 40.00
C GLY A 159 21.38 -0.78 40.92
N GLN A 160 22.15 0.17 40.36
CA GLN A 160 22.63 1.36 41.09
C GLN A 160 21.63 2.53 41.09
N HIS A 161 20.49 2.41 40.41
CA HIS A 161 19.52 3.51 40.26
C HIS A 161 18.39 3.39 41.27
N SER A 162 18.25 4.40 42.11
CA SER A 162 17.15 4.53 43.07
C SER A 162 15.93 5.26 42.47
N LEU A 163 16.11 6.01 41.37
CA LEU A 163 15.05 6.73 40.66
C LEU A 163 14.27 5.82 39.70
N LEU A 164 13.53 4.86 40.26
CA LEU A 164 12.83 3.81 39.52
C LEU A 164 12.01 4.34 38.33
N GLY A 165 11.21 5.40 38.55
CA GLY A 165 10.34 5.95 37.53
C GLY A 165 11.07 6.69 36.41
N SER A 166 12.29 7.17 36.63
CA SER A 166 13.12 7.79 35.58
C SER A 166 13.80 6.75 34.68
N TYR A 167 14.12 5.58 35.24
CA TYR A 167 14.88 4.51 34.58
C TYR A 167 14.04 3.29 34.18
N ALA A 168 12.71 3.35 34.36
CA ALA A 168 11.78 2.31 33.92
C ALA A 168 10.45 2.89 33.44
N THR A 169 9.91 2.27 32.39
CA THR A 169 8.53 2.46 31.92
C THR A 169 7.82 1.12 32.01
N ILE A 170 6.71 1.07 32.72
CA ILE A 170 5.97 -0.17 33.03
C ILE A 170 4.52 0.00 32.58
N THR A 171 4.00 -1.03 31.92
CA THR A 171 2.59 -1.17 31.52
C THR A 171 2.06 -2.51 32.03
N SER A 172 0.80 -2.82 31.76
CA SER A 172 0.23 -4.14 32.07
C SER A 172 0.59 -5.19 31.00
N GLN A 173 1.28 -4.81 29.92
CA GLN A 173 1.75 -5.72 28.87
C GLN A 173 3.24 -6.04 28.92
N GLY A 174 4.05 -5.11 29.44
CA GLY A 174 5.51 -5.23 29.46
C GLY A 174 6.19 -4.10 30.23
N ALA A 175 7.50 -4.22 30.42
CA ALA A 175 8.33 -3.19 31.01
C ALA A 175 9.66 -3.00 30.27
N LEU A 176 10.05 -1.74 30.05
CA LEU A 176 11.36 -1.36 29.55
C LEU A 176 12.16 -0.71 30.69
N VAL A 177 13.35 -1.22 30.97
CA VAL A 177 14.26 -0.72 32.02
C VAL A 177 15.59 -0.27 31.43
N ALA A 178 16.37 0.50 32.20
CA ALA A 178 17.67 1.01 31.77
C ALA A 178 18.62 -0.10 31.26
N ALA A 179 19.37 0.18 30.19
CA ALA A 179 20.22 -0.77 29.48
C ALA A 179 21.22 -1.55 30.35
N LYS A 180 21.76 -0.92 31.40
CA LYS A 180 22.72 -1.55 32.32
C LYS A 180 22.08 -2.41 33.41
N THR A 181 20.77 -2.62 33.39
CA THR A 181 20.07 -3.43 34.41
C THR A 181 20.51 -4.90 34.29
N PRO A 182 21.06 -5.52 35.36
CA PRO A 182 21.54 -6.90 35.29
C PRO A 182 20.43 -7.89 34.89
N PRO A 183 20.72 -8.95 34.12
CA PRO A 183 19.72 -9.94 33.71
C PRO A 183 19.01 -10.64 34.87
N GLU A 184 19.65 -10.74 36.04
CA GLU A 184 19.03 -11.29 37.26
C GLU A 184 17.93 -10.37 37.79
N THR A 185 18.22 -9.06 37.88
CA THR A 185 17.24 -8.04 38.26
C THR A 185 16.08 -7.98 37.26
N GLN A 186 16.34 -8.13 35.95
CA GLN A 186 15.27 -8.19 34.94
C GLN A 186 14.33 -9.39 35.16
N ARG A 187 14.87 -10.56 35.52
CA ARG A 187 14.06 -11.76 35.81
C ARG A 187 13.23 -11.60 37.10
N GLU A 188 13.81 -10.99 38.13
CA GLU A 188 13.10 -10.65 39.36
C GLU A 188 11.94 -9.71 39.09
N LEU A 189 12.17 -8.63 38.33
CA LEU A 189 11.14 -7.67 37.92
C LEU A 189 10.03 -8.33 37.09
N ALA A 190 10.38 -9.20 36.15
CA ALA A 190 9.39 -9.92 35.35
C ALA A 190 8.50 -10.82 36.22
N SER A 191 9.06 -11.44 37.25
CA SER A 191 8.29 -12.23 38.20
C SER A 191 7.38 -11.37 39.08
N LEU A 192 7.86 -10.21 39.55
CA LEU A 192 7.09 -9.31 40.40
C LEU A 192 5.95 -8.64 39.62
N LEU A 193 6.24 -8.09 38.44
CA LEU A 193 5.29 -7.34 37.63
C LEU A 193 4.34 -8.26 36.83
N GLN A 194 4.66 -9.56 36.74
CA GLN A 194 3.95 -10.57 35.92
C GLN A 194 3.86 -10.22 34.43
N VAL A 195 4.83 -9.45 33.92
CA VAL A 195 4.94 -9.03 32.52
C VAL A 195 6.38 -9.21 32.03
N PRO A 196 6.62 -9.37 30.71
CA PRO A 196 7.98 -9.40 30.18
C PRO A 196 8.73 -8.10 30.47
N VAL A 197 10.02 -8.22 30.82
CA VAL A 197 10.91 -7.08 31.07
C VAL A 197 12.14 -7.18 30.16
N VAL A 198 12.50 -6.07 29.53
CA VAL A 198 13.70 -5.92 28.69
C VAL A 198 14.48 -4.68 29.10
N ALA A 199 15.81 -4.78 29.08
CA ALA A 199 16.69 -3.63 29.21
C ALA A 199 16.95 -2.97 27.84
N GLY A 200 16.86 -1.65 27.77
CA GLY A 200 17.08 -0.89 26.53
C GLY A 200 17.31 0.60 26.75
N THR A 201 17.24 1.35 25.67
CA THR A 201 17.47 2.79 25.63
C THR A 201 16.40 3.50 24.82
N VAL A 202 16.34 4.82 24.94
CA VAL A 202 15.53 5.74 24.13
C VAL A 202 16.39 6.94 23.72
N ASN A 203 15.94 7.77 22.78
CA ASN A 203 16.62 9.03 22.43
C ASN A 203 18.13 8.87 22.07
N ARG A 204 18.46 7.90 21.21
CA ARG A 204 19.86 7.59 20.81
C ARG A 204 20.75 7.14 21.96
N GLY A 205 20.29 6.14 22.72
CA GLY A 205 21.11 5.49 23.74
C GLY A 205 20.95 6.06 25.16
N SER A 206 19.97 6.92 25.41
CA SER A 206 19.64 7.38 26.77
C SER A 206 19.09 6.25 27.61
N GLU A 207 19.64 6.08 28.82
CA GLU A 207 19.18 5.10 29.82
C GLU A 207 17.96 5.59 30.59
N LEU A 208 17.57 6.87 30.44
CA LEU A 208 16.43 7.48 31.12
C LEU A 208 15.12 7.14 30.39
N VAL A 209 14.81 5.85 30.27
CA VAL A 209 13.63 5.36 29.51
C VAL A 209 12.31 5.93 30.05
N GLY A 210 12.19 6.08 31.37
CA GLY A 210 10.99 6.67 31.97
C GLY A 210 10.85 8.17 31.71
N ALA A 211 11.95 8.89 31.53
CA ALA A 211 11.93 10.30 31.13
C ALA A 211 11.72 10.48 29.62
N GLY A 212 12.33 9.60 28.81
CA GLY A 212 12.32 9.70 27.35
C GLY A 212 11.03 9.27 26.67
N MET A 213 10.15 8.54 27.35
CA MET A 213 8.88 8.07 26.79
C MET A 213 7.74 7.96 27.80
N ALA A 214 6.51 7.93 27.28
CA ALA A 214 5.29 7.57 28.01
C ALA A 214 4.55 6.48 27.21
N ALA A 215 4.08 5.42 27.88
CA ALA A 215 3.40 4.31 27.22
C ALA A 215 2.22 3.79 28.05
N ASN A 216 1.24 3.21 27.36
CA ASN A 216 0.21 2.36 27.94
C ASN A 216 0.17 1.01 27.21
N ASP A 217 -0.91 0.25 27.37
CA ASP A 217 -1.00 -1.11 26.84
C ASP A 217 -1.17 -1.19 25.31
N TRP A 218 -1.40 -0.07 24.61
CA TRP A 218 -1.64 -0.09 23.15
C TRP A 218 -0.86 0.97 22.36
N ILE A 219 -0.37 2.04 22.99
CA ILE A 219 0.39 3.10 22.33
C ILE A 219 1.55 3.61 23.20
N ALA A 220 2.61 4.08 22.56
CA ALA A 220 3.75 4.73 23.19
C ALA A 220 4.12 6.04 22.47
N PHE A 221 4.49 7.06 23.25
CA PHE A 221 5.07 8.31 22.76
C PHE A 221 6.51 8.44 23.25
N CYS A 222 7.44 8.54 22.32
CA CYS A 222 8.88 8.59 22.55
C CYS A 222 9.47 9.88 22.01
N GLY A 223 10.60 10.32 22.56
CA GLY A 223 11.31 11.50 22.04
C GLY A 223 11.75 11.34 20.58
N LEU A 224 11.84 12.47 19.89
CA LEU A 224 12.10 12.54 18.45
C LEU A 224 13.41 11.86 18.04
N ASP A 225 14.40 11.84 18.94
CA ASP A 225 15.70 11.20 18.75
C ASP A 225 15.65 9.66 18.88
N THR A 226 14.57 9.07 19.39
CA THR A 226 14.46 7.61 19.57
C THR A 226 14.62 6.89 18.23
N THR A 227 15.64 6.05 18.11
CA THR A 227 16.02 5.36 16.86
C THR A 227 15.00 4.28 16.48
N SER A 228 14.98 3.87 15.22
CA SER A 228 14.01 2.83 14.77
C SER A 228 14.27 1.47 15.42
N THR A 229 15.52 1.18 15.79
CA THR A 229 15.86 0.00 16.58
C THR A 229 15.31 0.07 18.01
N GLU A 230 15.35 1.25 18.64
CA GLU A 230 14.74 1.46 19.96
C GLU A 230 13.21 1.35 19.89
N LEU A 231 12.57 1.94 18.86
CA LEU A 231 11.12 1.79 18.64
C LEU A 231 10.70 0.34 18.45
N SER A 232 11.44 -0.45 17.67
CA SER A 232 11.11 -1.87 17.46
C SER A 232 11.15 -2.68 18.76
N VAL A 233 12.10 -2.37 19.66
CA VAL A 233 12.13 -2.98 21.01
C VAL A 233 10.94 -2.55 21.84
N ILE A 234 10.56 -1.27 21.79
CA ILE A 234 9.39 -0.70 22.50
C ILE A 234 8.09 -1.35 22.04
N GLU A 235 7.85 -1.43 20.73
CA GLU A 235 6.66 -2.06 20.17
C GLU A 235 6.58 -3.54 20.55
N SER A 236 7.70 -4.25 20.46
CA SER A 236 7.75 -5.67 20.81
C SER A 236 7.53 -5.94 22.30
N ILE A 237 8.08 -5.12 23.20
CA ILE A 237 8.00 -5.38 24.64
C ILE A 237 6.63 -5.04 25.20
N PHE A 238 6.01 -3.96 24.71
CA PHE A 238 4.69 -3.52 25.17
C PHE A 238 3.53 -4.11 24.35
N LYS A 239 3.82 -4.88 23.29
CA LYS A 239 2.81 -5.49 22.40
C LYS A 239 1.83 -4.46 21.84
N LEU A 240 2.37 -3.33 21.41
CA LEU A 240 1.57 -2.22 20.91
C LEU A 240 0.85 -2.66 19.61
N GLY A 241 -0.44 -2.33 19.48
CA GLY A 241 -1.28 -2.72 18.34
C GLY A 241 -2.04 -4.05 18.48
N ASP A 242 -1.69 -4.93 19.42
CA ASP A 242 -2.39 -6.21 19.63
C ASP A 242 -3.73 -6.08 20.40
N HIS A 243 -3.96 -4.93 21.05
CA HIS A 243 -5.08 -4.71 21.96
C HIS A 243 -5.90 -3.47 21.60
N VAL A 244 -7.21 -3.66 21.40
CA VAL A 244 -8.18 -2.58 21.11
C VAL A 244 -8.67 -1.95 22.44
N PRO A 245 -8.81 -0.62 22.54
CA PRO A 245 -9.19 0.03 23.78
C PRO A 245 -10.56 -0.38 24.35
N THR A 246 -10.63 -0.50 25.67
CA THR A 246 -11.77 -1.03 26.43
C THR A 246 -13.10 -0.26 26.25
N ALA A 247 -13.08 1.00 25.83
CA ALA A 247 -14.30 1.80 25.58
C ALA A 247 -15.11 1.27 24.39
N ILE A 248 -14.41 0.90 23.30
CA ILE A 248 -15.01 0.35 22.08
C ILE A 248 -15.65 -1.03 22.34
N THR A 249 -15.10 -1.80 23.29
CA THR A 249 -15.66 -3.11 23.68
C THR A 249 -16.97 -3.04 24.49
N ASN A 250 -17.30 -1.91 25.11
CA ASN A 250 -18.54 -1.78 25.90
C ASN A 250 -19.76 -1.45 25.01
N ASP A 251 -19.62 -0.55 24.03
CA ASP A 251 -20.69 -0.22 23.07
C ASP A 251 -21.09 -1.41 22.19
N LEU A 252 -20.11 -2.23 21.80
CA LEU A 252 -20.34 -3.49 21.08
C LEU A 252 -21.08 -4.53 21.94
N ARG A 253 -20.91 -4.50 23.26
CA ARG A 253 -21.49 -5.48 24.18
C ARG A 253 -22.96 -5.22 24.44
N ASP A 254 -23.36 -3.96 24.61
CA ASP A 254 -24.75 -3.59 24.87
C ASP A 254 -25.64 -3.89 23.65
N SER A 255 -25.10 -3.71 22.44
CA SER A 255 -25.76 -4.04 21.17
C SER A 255 -25.99 -5.55 20.95
N LEU A 256 -25.13 -6.41 21.51
CA LEU A 256 -25.20 -7.88 21.36
C LEU A 256 -26.17 -8.54 22.36
N ILE A 257 -26.44 -7.90 23.50
CA ILE A 257 -27.30 -8.45 24.56
C ILE A 257 -28.79 -8.42 24.14
N GLU A 258 -29.25 -7.39 23.40
CA GLU A 258 -30.64 -7.33 22.92
C GLU A 258 -30.99 -8.40 21.87
N ILE A 259 -30.05 -8.78 21.01
CA ILE A 259 -30.28 -9.75 19.91
C ILE A 259 -30.40 -11.19 20.44
N SER A 260 -29.65 -11.52 21.49
CA SER A 260 -29.52 -12.89 22.01
C SER A 260 -30.74 -13.42 22.78
N LEU A 261 -31.60 -12.55 23.33
CA LEU A 261 -32.81 -12.95 24.08
C LEU A 261 -34.00 -13.35 23.16
N TYR A 262 -34.05 -12.83 21.93
CA TYR A 262 -35.13 -13.11 20.98
C TYR A 262 -35.02 -14.52 20.35
N GLU A 263 -33.80 -14.95 20.01
CA GLU A 263 -33.57 -16.25 19.36
C GLU A 263 -33.74 -17.45 20.31
N LEU A 264 -33.45 -17.28 21.60
CA LEU A 264 -33.59 -18.33 22.62
C LEU A 264 -35.08 -18.72 22.85
N HIS A 265 -35.99 -17.75 22.72
CA HIS A 265 -37.42 -17.97 22.88
C HIS A 265 -38.04 -18.75 21.70
N LEU A 266 -37.52 -18.57 20.49
CA LEU A 266 -38.01 -19.24 19.28
C LEU A 266 -37.60 -20.72 19.23
N LEU A 267 -36.37 -21.04 19.67
CA LEU A 267 -35.82 -22.40 19.63
C LEU A 267 -36.51 -23.37 20.62
N THR A 268 -36.92 -22.84 21.78
CA THR A 268 -37.64 -23.60 22.82
C THR A 268 -39.04 -24.00 22.36
N ARG A 269 -39.66 -23.20 21.49
CA ARG A 269 -41.00 -23.44 20.94
C ARG A 269 -41.00 -24.54 19.88
N VAL A 270 -40.02 -24.52 18.97
CA VAL A 270 -39.89 -25.49 17.86
C VAL A 270 -39.56 -26.91 18.36
N THR A 271 -38.78 -27.04 19.44
CA THR A 271 -38.40 -28.34 20.00
C THR A 271 -39.54 -29.05 20.72
N MET A 272 -40.46 -28.31 21.33
CA MET A 272 -41.65 -28.85 21.98
C MET A 272 -42.69 -29.35 20.97
N GLU A 273 -42.85 -28.66 19.84
CA GLU A 273 -43.78 -29.06 18.77
C GLU A 273 -43.33 -30.34 18.04
N ALA A 274 -42.03 -30.50 17.82
CA ALA A 274 -41.47 -31.71 17.20
C ALA A 274 -41.64 -32.97 18.08
N LEU A 275 -41.53 -32.82 19.41
CA LEU A 275 -41.73 -33.93 20.36
C LEU A 275 -43.19 -34.37 20.40
N ALA A 276 -44.12 -33.41 20.39
CA ALA A 276 -45.56 -33.68 20.32
C ALA A 276 -45.96 -34.40 19.03
N MET A 277 -45.33 -34.07 17.89
CA MET A 277 -45.58 -34.72 16.61
C MET A 277 -45.12 -36.19 16.61
N ILE A 278 -43.95 -36.49 17.20
CA ILE A 278 -43.40 -37.85 17.27
C ILE A 278 -44.24 -38.74 18.20
N GLU A 279 -44.71 -38.23 19.34
CA GLU A 279 -45.59 -39.00 20.24
C GLU A 279 -46.92 -39.36 19.56
N LYS A 280 -47.52 -38.40 18.84
CA LYS A 280 -48.76 -38.61 18.08
C LYS A 280 -48.60 -39.66 16.98
N THR A 281 -47.45 -39.62 16.28
CA THR A 281 -47.13 -40.57 15.20
C THR A 281 -46.86 -41.98 15.74
N THR A 282 -46.23 -42.08 16.91
CA THR A 282 -45.95 -43.38 17.57
C THR A 282 -47.23 -44.04 18.06
N GLN A 283 -48.19 -43.27 18.58
CA GLN A 283 -49.52 -43.78 18.98
C GLN A 283 -50.31 -44.31 17.79
N ILE A 284 -50.26 -43.64 16.64
CA ILE A 284 -50.93 -44.09 15.41
C ILE A 284 -50.30 -45.41 14.93
N MET A 285 -48.97 -45.52 14.90
CA MET A 285 -48.30 -46.74 14.42
C MET A 285 -48.53 -47.96 15.34
N ALA A 286 -48.76 -47.76 16.64
CA ALA A 286 -49.07 -48.84 17.58
C ALA A 286 -50.31 -49.65 17.17
N GLN A 287 -51.30 -48.98 16.57
CA GLN A 287 -52.57 -49.59 16.17
C GLN A 287 -52.41 -50.51 14.94
N TYR A 288 -51.38 -50.30 14.12
CA TYR A 288 -51.15 -51.03 12.86
C TYR A 288 -49.98 -52.04 12.93
N ALA A 289 -49.11 -51.92 13.95
CA ALA A 289 -47.94 -52.78 14.17
C ALA A 289 -48.27 -54.28 14.37
N GLY A 290 -49.54 -54.63 14.64
CA GLY A 290 -49.99 -56.01 14.76
C GLY A 290 -50.10 -56.79 13.44
N ARG A 291 -50.24 -56.08 12.30
CA ARG A 291 -50.67 -56.68 11.02
C ARG A 291 -49.56 -56.85 9.99
N ASP A 292 -48.42 -56.20 10.17
CA ASP A 292 -47.28 -56.28 9.25
C ASP A 292 -45.94 -56.28 10.02
N LYS A 293 -45.07 -57.26 9.72
CA LYS A 293 -43.75 -57.42 10.35
C LYS A 293 -42.84 -56.21 10.14
N SER A 294 -43.04 -55.50 9.03
CA SER A 294 -42.24 -54.32 8.64
C SER A 294 -42.56 -53.11 9.52
N LEU A 295 -43.85 -52.87 9.76
CA LEU A 295 -44.34 -51.78 10.63
C LEU A 295 -44.04 -52.03 12.11
N ARG A 296 -44.01 -53.30 12.53
CA ARG A 296 -43.66 -53.70 13.89
C ARG A 296 -42.21 -53.36 14.24
N SER A 297 -41.30 -53.50 13.27
CA SER A 297 -39.88 -53.13 13.40
C SER A 297 -39.68 -51.61 13.47
N LEU A 298 -40.45 -50.86 12.68
CA LEU A 298 -40.45 -49.40 12.69
C LEU A 298 -41.02 -48.80 13.99
N TYR A 299 -42.09 -49.40 14.51
CA TYR A 299 -42.70 -49.04 15.80
C TYR A 299 -41.76 -49.31 16.99
N PHE A 300 -41.09 -50.48 17.01
CA PHE A 300 -40.09 -50.79 18.04
C PHE A 300 -38.88 -49.85 17.97
N GLY A 301 -38.46 -49.47 16.75
CA GLY A 301 -37.42 -48.46 16.53
C GLY A 301 -37.79 -47.08 17.06
N LEU A 302 -39.02 -46.61 16.84
CA LEU A 302 -39.52 -45.32 17.34
C LEU A 302 -39.67 -45.29 18.87
N ILE A 303 -40.05 -46.40 19.49
CA ILE A 303 -40.08 -46.54 20.96
C ILE A 303 -38.67 -46.55 21.54
N LEU A 304 -37.73 -47.31 20.97
CA LEU A 304 -36.34 -47.30 21.41
C LEU A 304 -35.72 -45.91 21.23
N TYR A 305 -36.04 -45.21 20.15
CA TYR A 305 -35.58 -43.84 19.90
C TYR A 305 -36.17 -42.83 20.89
N SER A 306 -37.47 -42.90 21.20
CA SER A 306 -38.10 -42.01 22.20
C SER A 306 -37.63 -42.30 23.63
N THR A 307 -37.35 -43.56 23.95
CA THR A 307 -36.86 -44.00 25.27
C THR A 307 -35.37 -43.69 25.45
N LYS A 308 -34.57 -43.79 24.37
CA LYS A 308 -33.15 -43.39 24.34
C LYS A 308 -33.00 -41.87 24.41
N LEU A 309 -33.86 -41.09 23.74
CA LEU A 309 -33.97 -39.63 23.89
C LEU A 309 -34.32 -39.17 25.32
N ARG A 310 -35.04 -39.99 26.10
CA ARG A 310 -35.32 -39.69 27.52
C ARG A 310 -34.12 -39.94 28.43
N ARG A 311 -33.27 -40.94 28.14
CA ARG A 311 -32.12 -41.33 28.98
C ARG A 311 -30.80 -40.63 28.64
N GLU A 312 -30.55 -40.32 27.37
CA GLU A 312 -29.29 -39.69 26.91
C GLU A 312 -29.31 -38.14 26.97
N LYS A 313 -30.25 -37.58 27.75
CA LYS A 313 -30.64 -36.17 27.68
C LYS A 313 -29.65 -35.16 28.29
N ALA A 314 -28.60 -35.59 28.99
CA ALA A 314 -27.64 -34.66 29.60
C ALA A 314 -26.25 -34.69 28.92
N ALA A 315 -25.67 -35.88 28.71
CA ALA A 315 -24.32 -36.00 28.17
C ALA A 315 -24.28 -35.97 26.63
N LEU A 316 -25.28 -36.58 25.98
CA LEU A 316 -25.32 -36.66 24.52
C LEU A 316 -25.82 -35.36 23.89
N LEU A 317 -26.60 -34.54 24.60
CA LEU A 317 -27.06 -33.23 24.09
C LEU A 317 -25.92 -32.22 23.94
N VAL A 318 -24.92 -32.25 24.83
CA VAL A 318 -23.73 -31.38 24.74
C VAL A 318 -22.77 -31.87 23.65
N ALA A 319 -22.55 -33.19 23.56
CA ALA A 319 -21.67 -33.78 22.54
C ALA A 319 -22.31 -33.72 21.13
N PHE A 320 -23.60 -33.99 21.01
CA PHE A 320 -24.36 -33.94 19.76
C PHE A 320 -24.63 -32.50 19.32
N ALA A 321 -24.85 -31.53 20.22
CA ALA A 321 -24.89 -30.11 19.83
C ALA A 321 -23.54 -29.62 19.29
N LYS A 322 -22.42 -30.09 19.87
CA LYS A 322 -21.06 -29.80 19.35
C LYS A 322 -20.81 -30.44 17.99
N GLN A 323 -21.27 -31.69 17.78
CA GLN A 323 -20.93 -32.48 16.59
C GLN A 323 -21.93 -32.26 15.43
N MET A 324 -23.23 -32.06 15.68
CA MET A 324 -24.19 -31.61 14.66
C MET A 324 -23.97 -30.17 14.23
N SER A 325 -23.47 -29.28 15.10
CA SER A 325 -23.02 -27.95 14.66
C SER A 325 -21.94 -28.06 13.58
N GLN A 326 -21.02 -29.03 13.70
CA GLN A 326 -19.89 -29.18 12.78
C GLN A 326 -20.18 -30.08 11.56
N THR A 327 -20.99 -31.14 11.68
CA THR A 327 -21.29 -32.06 10.57
C THR A 327 -22.48 -31.61 9.70
N ARG A 328 -23.40 -30.80 10.25
CA ARG A 328 -24.60 -30.32 9.53
C ARG A 328 -24.30 -29.21 8.52
N LEU A 329 -23.09 -28.62 8.53
CA LEU A 329 -22.66 -27.69 7.48
C LEU A 329 -22.16 -28.42 6.22
N VAL A 330 -21.55 -29.61 6.39
CA VAL A 330 -20.88 -30.35 5.31
C VAL A 330 -21.86 -31.26 4.55
N LEU A 331 -22.75 -31.97 5.25
CA LEU A 331 -23.68 -32.91 4.59
C LEU A 331 -24.94 -32.24 4.01
N ARG A 332 -25.26 -30.99 4.36
CA ARG A 332 -26.42 -30.27 3.80
C ARG A 332 -26.18 -29.73 2.38
N GLN A 333 -24.95 -29.82 1.85
CA GLN A 333 -24.65 -29.44 0.46
C GLN A 333 -24.67 -30.63 -0.52
N PHE A 334 -24.71 -31.89 -0.06
CA PHE A 334 -24.86 -33.04 -0.95
C PHE A 334 -26.32 -33.49 -1.07
N ASN A 335 -27.00 -32.94 -2.07
CA ASN A 335 -28.39 -33.24 -2.37
C ASN A 335 -28.51 -34.58 -3.13
N HIS A 336 -28.59 -35.71 -2.41
CA HIS A 336 -28.77 -37.05 -3.00
C HIS A 336 -29.95 -37.16 -3.99
N PHE A 337 -30.98 -36.32 -3.83
CA PHE A 337 -32.11 -36.26 -4.74
C PHE A 337 -31.73 -35.71 -6.12
N ALA A 338 -30.89 -34.69 -6.18
CA ALA A 338 -30.41 -34.11 -7.44
C ALA A 338 -29.53 -35.10 -8.22
N MET A 339 -28.74 -35.92 -7.51
CA MET A 339 -27.85 -36.92 -8.11
C MET A 339 -28.63 -38.09 -8.74
N ILE A 340 -29.65 -38.60 -8.02
CA ILE A 340 -30.54 -39.65 -8.53
C ILE A 340 -31.41 -39.12 -9.68
N GLN A 341 -31.88 -37.87 -9.59
CA GLN A 341 -32.65 -37.23 -10.65
C GLN A 341 -31.80 -36.97 -11.91
N ALA A 342 -30.53 -36.57 -11.75
CA ALA A 342 -29.60 -36.39 -12.86
C ALA A 342 -29.28 -37.71 -13.56
N CYS A 343 -29.03 -38.80 -12.81
CA CYS A 343 -28.81 -40.13 -13.39
C CYS A 343 -30.06 -40.67 -14.11
N ARG A 344 -31.25 -40.43 -13.55
CA ARG A 344 -32.54 -40.83 -14.14
C ARG A 344 -32.87 -40.03 -15.40
N ASN A 345 -32.59 -38.72 -15.41
CA ASN A 345 -32.77 -37.86 -16.57
C ASN A 345 -31.78 -38.20 -17.68
N ALA A 346 -30.52 -38.51 -17.35
CA ALA A 346 -29.51 -38.95 -18.31
C ALA A 346 -29.89 -40.28 -18.98
N TYR A 347 -30.38 -41.24 -18.20
CA TYR A 347 -30.86 -42.53 -18.70
C TYR A 347 -32.10 -42.39 -19.60
N ASN A 348 -33.08 -41.58 -19.19
CA ASN A 348 -34.31 -41.35 -19.96
C ASN A 348 -34.06 -40.59 -21.27
N THR A 349 -33.04 -39.72 -21.30
CA THR A 349 -32.64 -38.97 -22.51
C THR A 349 -31.92 -39.87 -23.53
N TYR A 350 -31.16 -40.87 -23.06
CA TYR A 350 -30.47 -41.86 -23.91
C TYR A 350 -31.44 -42.86 -24.57
N VAL A 351 -32.50 -43.27 -23.88
CA VAL A 351 -33.41 -44.32 -24.35
C VAL A 351 -34.47 -43.78 -25.33
N ASN A 352 -34.85 -42.50 -25.27
CA ASN A 352 -36.06 -41.99 -25.94
C ASN A 352 -35.91 -40.71 -26.79
N GLY A 353 -34.71 -40.20 -27.09
CA GLY A 353 -34.56 -38.92 -27.81
C GLY A 353 -33.47 -38.91 -28.90
N PRO A 354 -33.64 -38.15 -30.01
CA PRO A 354 -32.60 -37.93 -30.99
C PRO A 354 -31.71 -36.77 -30.52
N THR A 355 -30.70 -37.03 -29.68
CA THR A 355 -29.80 -35.98 -29.18
C THR A 355 -28.32 -36.34 -29.24
N ASP A 356 -27.55 -35.27 -29.37
CA ASP A 356 -26.16 -35.15 -29.81
C ASP A 356 -25.17 -35.96 -28.94
N ARG A 357 -24.28 -36.73 -29.59
CA ARG A 357 -23.32 -37.64 -28.95
C ARG A 357 -22.42 -36.96 -27.92
N VAL A 358 -22.26 -35.64 -28.03
CA VAL A 358 -21.45 -34.80 -27.15
C VAL A 358 -22.09 -34.58 -25.78
N GLU A 359 -23.42 -34.49 -25.70
CA GLU A 359 -24.12 -34.23 -24.44
C GLU A 359 -24.17 -35.48 -23.57
N TYR A 360 -24.32 -36.66 -24.20
CA TYR A 360 -24.21 -37.96 -23.53
C TYR A 360 -22.79 -38.25 -23.01
N ALA A 361 -21.75 -37.94 -23.79
CA ALA A 361 -20.36 -38.09 -23.38
C ALA A 361 -20.02 -37.15 -22.21
N PHE A 362 -20.59 -35.95 -22.19
CA PHE A 362 -20.40 -34.96 -21.13
C PHE A 362 -21.05 -35.38 -19.80
N VAL A 363 -22.31 -35.85 -19.84
CA VAL A 363 -23.01 -36.31 -18.63
C VAL A 363 -22.38 -37.60 -18.10
N SER A 364 -22.01 -38.54 -18.98
CA SER A 364 -21.29 -39.76 -18.58
C SER A 364 -19.90 -39.47 -17.99
N GLY A 365 -19.20 -38.45 -18.50
CA GLY A 365 -17.92 -37.99 -17.95
C GLY A 365 -18.04 -37.39 -16.56
N ILE A 366 -19.06 -36.55 -16.33
CA ILE A 366 -19.33 -35.96 -15.02
C ILE A 366 -19.74 -37.05 -14.01
N THR A 367 -20.64 -37.96 -14.39
CA THR A 367 -21.03 -39.08 -13.52
C THR A 367 -19.85 -40.01 -13.22
N GLY A 368 -18.97 -40.26 -14.19
CA GLY A 368 -17.72 -41.02 -13.97
C GLY A 368 -16.78 -40.35 -12.96
N ILE A 369 -16.58 -39.03 -13.08
CA ILE A 369 -15.74 -38.23 -12.17
C ILE A 369 -16.28 -38.26 -10.74
N TYR A 370 -17.60 -38.11 -10.55
CA TYR A 370 -18.22 -38.14 -9.22
C TYR A 370 -18.26 -39.54 -8.60
N THR A 371 -18.40 -40.59 -9.41
CA THR A 371 -18.37 -41.99 -8.92
C THR A 371 -16.98 -42.38 -8.44
N VAL A 372 -15.92 -41.88 -9.09
CA VAL A 372 -14.52 -42.11 -8.68
C VAL A 372 -14.14 -41.26 -7.46
N TYR A 373 -14.69 -40.06 -7.32
CA TYR A 373 -14.45 -39.19 -6.16
C TYR A 373 -14.90 -39.81 -4.83
N GLY A 374 -16.06 -40.47 -4.80
CA GLY A 374 -16.55 -41.16 -3.60
C GLY A 374 -15.66 -42.35 -3.17
N VAL A 375 -15.02 -43.01 -4.13
CA VAL A 375 -14.07 -44.11 -3.86
C VAL A 375 -12.77 -43.57 -3.26
N VAL A 376 -12.31 -42.40 -3.72
CA VAL A 376 -11.09 -41.74 -3.21
C VAL A 376 -11.27 -41.22 -1.78
N GLU A 377 -12.44 -40.65 -1.44
CA GLU A 377 -12.74 -40.25 -0.06
C GLU A 377 -12.90 -41.43 0.89
N LEU A 378 -13.52 -42.52 0.44
CA LEU A 378 -13.62 -43.75 1.24
C LEU A 378 -12.23 -44.34 1.52
N LEU A 379 -11.33 -44.34 0.53
CA LEU A 379 -9.95 -44.81 0.71
C LEU A 379 -9.13 -43.87 1.60
N ALA A 380 -9.36 -42.55 1.54
CA ALA A 380 -8.74 -41.58 2.45
C ALA A 380 -9.19 -41.78 3.90
N TRP A 381 -10.50 -41.96 4.10
CA TRP A 381 -11.06 -42.22 5.43
C TRP A 381 -10.61 -43.57 6.00
N LEU A 382 -10.55 -44.63 5.18
CA LEU A 382 -10.02 -45.94 5.60
C LEU A 382 -8.53 -45.87 5.95
N ALA A 383 -7.75 -45.01 5.29
CA ALA A 383 -6.34 -44.77 5.61
C ALA A 383 -6.18 -43.97 6.92
N ASP A 384 -6.97 -42.93 7.15
CA ASP A 384 -6.95 -42.11 8.38
C ASP A 384 -7.46 -42.88 9.61
N ALA A 385 -8.44 -43.77 9.42
CA ALA A 385 -8.89 -44.72 10.43
C ALA A 385 -7.88 -45.87 10.67
N LYS A 386 -6.74 -45.88 9.96
CA LYS A 386 -5.65 -46.88 9.99
C LYS A 386 -6.08 -48.30 9.59
N LEU A 387 -7.12 -48.43 8.77
CA LEU A 387 -7.63 -49.71 8.28
C LEU A 387 -6.89 -50.19 7.02
N ILE A 388 -6.26 -49.29 6.25
CA ILE A 388 -5.40 -49.60 5.09
C ILE A 388 -4.15 -48.70 5.07
N ALA A 389 -3.04 -49.15 4.47
CA ALA A 389 -1.81 -48.35 4.32
C ALA A 389 -1.66 -47.84 2.87
N MET A 390 -1.73 -46.52 2.67
CA MET A 390 -1.57 -45.88 1.35
C MET A 390 -0.68 -44.63 1.42
N ASP A 391 0.07 -44.36 0.35
CA ASP A 391 0.97 -43.21 0.20
C ASP A 391 0.18 -41.94 -0.18
N ALA A 392 0.06 -41.01 0.77
CA ALA A 392 -0.72 -39.78 0.67
C ALA A 392 -0.36 -38.89 -0.55
N GLY A 393 0.88 -38.96 -1.03
CA GLY A 393 1.34 -38.17 -2.17
C GLY A 393 0.70 -38.57 -3.50
N ARG A 394 0.29 -39.83 -3.66
CA ARG A 394 -0.37 -40.30 -4.89
C ARG A 394 -1.84 -39.93 -4.93
N LEU A 395 -2.53 -40.02 -3.79
CA LEU A 395 -3.94 -39.66 -3.67
C LEU A 395 -4.18 -38.17 -4.00
N PHE A 396 -3.28 -37.30 -3.51
CA PHE A 396 -3.33 -35.85 -3.79
C PHE A 396 -3.20 -35.52 -5.28
N LYS A 397 -2.31 -36.21 -6.01
CA LYS A 397 -2.13 -36.00 -7.45
C LYS A 397 -3.39 -36.38 -8.24
N TYR A 398 -4.05 -37.49 -7.89
CA TYR A 398 -5.28 -37.91 -8.57
C TYR A 398 -6.43 -36.91 -8.34
N CYS A 399 -6.59 -36.40 -7.13
CA CYS A 399 -7.58 -35.35 -6.83
C CYS A 399 -7.32 -34.07 -7.63
N LEU A 400 -6.04 -33.66 -7.76
CA LEU A 400 -5.65 -32.45 -8.48
C LEU A 400 -5.93 -32.55 -9.99
N TYR A 401 -5.62 -33.68 -10.62
CA TYR A 401 -5.86 -33.87 -12.06
C TYR A 401 -7.35 -33.88 -12.41
N MET A 402 -8.19 -34.44 -11.54
CA MET A 402 -9.64 -34.43 -11.74
C MET A 402 -10.23 -33.02 -11.60
N TRP A 403 -9.68 -32.21 -10.68
CA TRP A 403 -10.14 -30.84 -10.43
C TRP A 403 -9.83 -29.90 -11.62
N ILE A 404 -8.61 -29.98 -12.18
CA ILE A 404 -8.20 -29.21 -13.35
C ILE A 404 -9.06 -29.55 -14.58
N SER A 405 -9.41 -30.83 -14.74
CA SER A 405 -10.21 -31.30 -15.88
C SER A 405 -11.64 -30.75 -15.87
N ALA A 406 -12.26 -30.64 -14.68
CA ALA A 406 -13.60 -30.07 -14.53
C ALA A 406 -13.64 -28.55 -14.82
N LEU A 407 -12.60 -27.82 -14.39
CA LEU A 407 -12.47 -26.39 -14.60
C LEU A 407 -12.36 -26.03 -16.09
N ILE A 408 -11.51 -26.75 -16.83
CA ILE A 408 -11.30 -26.54 -18.27
C ILE A 408 -12.61 -26.79 -19.05
N CYS A 409 -13.37 -27.82 -18.70
CA CYS A 409 -14.65 -28.12 -19.34
C CYS A 409 -15.70 -27.00 -19.14
N GLY A 410 -15.71 -26.37 -17.95
CA GLY A 410 -16.59 -25.23 -17.66
C GLY A 410 -16.29 -24.00 -18.51
N ILE A 411 -15.00 -23.69 -18.68
CA ILE A 411 -14.55 -22.54 -19.51
C ILE A 411 -14.96 -22.73 -20.97
N ILE A 412 -14.81 -23.93 -21.52
CA ILE A 412 -15.16 -24.25 -22.91
C ILE A 412 -16.67 -24.12 -23.16
N LYS A 413 -17.52 -24.47 -22.18
CA LYS A 413 -18.99 -24.34 -22.25
C LYS A 413 -19.40 -22.87 -22.35
N THR A 414 -18.82 -22.01 -21.53
CA THR A 414 -19.10 -20.57 -21.50
C THR A 414 -18.65 -19.89 -22.79
N ALA A 415 -17.43 -20.20 -23.26
CA ALA A 415 -16.92 -19.67 -24.52
C ALA A 415 -17.79 -20.08 -25.73
N ARG A 416 -18.31 -21.31 -25.77
CA ARG A 416 -19.21 -21.77 -26.83
C ARG A 416 -20.60 -21.12 -26.79
N GLN A 417 -21.13 -20.79 -25.62
CA GLN A 417 -22.40 -20.07 -25.50
C GLN A 417 -22.28 -18.62 -25.99
N ILE A 418 -21.14 -17.98 -25.70
CA ILE A 418 -20.81 -16.65 -26.22
C ILE A 418 -20.69 -16.68 -27.75
N MET A 419 -20.04 -17.69 -28.32
CA MET A 419 -19.91 -17.81 -29.77
C MET A 419 -21.20 -18.22 -30.51
N LYS A 420 -22.12 -18.95 -29.86
CA LYS A 420 -23.42 -19.33 -30.46
C LYS A 420 -24.45 -18.19 -30.46
N LYS A 421 -24.41 -17.29 -29.47
CA LYS A 421 -25.28 -16.10 -29.40
C LYS A 421 -24.59 -14.92 -30.09
N GLY A 422 -24.53 -14.95 -31.43
CA GLY A 422 -24.01 -13.83 -32.21
C GLY A 422 -24.69 -12.50 -31.81
N LEU A 423 -23.90 -11.45 -31.60
CA LEU A 423 -24.35 -10.11 -31.24
C LEU A 423 -25.33 -9.56 -32.31
N ARG A 424 -26.63 -9.77 -32.12
CA ARG A 424 -27.69 -9.09 -32.87
C ARG A 424 -28.56 -8.28 -31.91
N LYS A 425 -28.54 -6.96 -32.09
CA LYS A 425 -29.48 -6.00 -31.49
C LYS A 425 -30.90 -6.28 -31.99
N SER A 426 -31.81 -6.58 -31.07
CA SER A 426 -33.27 -6.63 -31.26
C SER A 426 -33.94 -6.05 -30.02
N LYS A 427 -35.04 -5.33 -30.23
CA LYS A 427 -35.43 -4.09 -29.53
C LYS A 427 -36.11 -4.17 -28.16
N ASP A 428 -36.26 -5.33 -27.51
CA ASP A 428 -37.04 -5.43 -26.26
C ASP A 428 -36.45 -6.29 -25.12
N GLU A 429 -35.19 -6.72 -25.19
CA GLU A 429 -34.50 -7.29 -24.02
C GLU A 429 -33.13 -6.66 -23.87
N GLN A 430 -32.99 -5.77 -22.88
CA GLN A 430 -31.68 -5.39 -22.37
C GLN A 430 -31.04 -6.62 -21.71
N LEU A 431 -30.23 -7.36 -22.46
CA LEU A 431 -29.18 -8.21 -21.88
C LEU A 431 -28.15 -7.28 -21.22
N THR A 432 -28.41 -6.93 -19.96
CA THR A 432 -27.46 -6.20 -19.12
C THR A 432 -26.35 -7.13 -18.65
N LEU A 433 -25.13 -6.60 -18.53
CA LEU A 433 -23.95 -7.26 -17.94
C LEU A 433 -24.26 -7.96 -16.59
N ALA A 434 -25.27 -7.48 -15.88
CA ALA A 434 -25.78 -8.04 -14.63
C ALA A 434 -26.37 -9.46 -14.77
N SER A 435 -27.02 -9.78 -15.89
CA SER A 435 -27.59 -11.13 -16.14
C SER A 435 -26.49 -12.16 -16.46
N LEU A 436 -25.45 -11.76 -17.18
CA LEU A 436 -24.26 -12.56 -17.43
C LEU A 436 -23.41 -12.76 -16.16
N GLY A 437 -23.34 -11.72 -15.31
CA GLY A 437 -22.72 -11.80 -13.99
C GLY A 437 -23.48 -12.70 -13.02
N SER A 438 -24.82 -12.67 -13.01
CA SER A 438 -25.63 -13.53 -12.13
C SER A 438 -25.53 -15.01 -12.48
N ASP A 439 -25.48 -15.34 -13.78
CA ASP A 439 -25.35 -16.72 -14.23
C ASP A 439 -23.96 -17.31 -13.95
N PHE A 440 -22.91 -16.48 -14.05
CA PHE A 440 -21.54 -16.85 -13.68
C PHE A 440 -21.37 -17.04 -12.15
N ILE A 441 -21.95 -16.15 -11.35
CA ILE A 441 -21.95 -16.23 -9.89
C ILE A 441 -22.78 -17.43 -9.40
N SER A 442 -23.89 -17.76 -10.06
CA SER A 442 -24.72 -18.94 -9.75
C SER A 442 -24.02 -20.27 -10.07
N ALA A 443 -23.21 -20.30 -11.14
CA ALA A 443 -22.38 -21.46 -11.49
C ALA A 443 -21.20 -21.68 -10.54
N ILE A 444 -20.61 -20.61 -9.99
CA ILE A 444 -19.54 -20.70 -8.99
C ILE A 444 -20.10 -21.08 -7.61
N ASN A 445 -21.24 -20.52 -7.22
CA ASN A 445 -21.89 -20.80 -5.94
C ASN A 445 -22.54 -22.19 -5.84
N SER A 446 -22.65 -22.92 -6.95
CA SER A 446 -23.16 -24.29 -6.99
C SER A 446 -22.06 -25.37 -6.91
N LEU A 447 -20.79 -24.98 -6.81
CA LEU A 447 -19.67 -25.91 -6.57
C LEU A 447 -19.48 -26.17 -5.07
N PRO A 448 -19.23 -27.42 -4.63
CA PRO A 448 -19.23 -27.80 -3.22
C PRO A 448 -17.88 -27.46 -2.57
N PHE A 449 -17.60 -26.16 -2.38
CA PHE A 449 -16.32 -25.69 -1.83
C PHE A 449 -16.16 -25.89 -0.31
N ASN A 450 -17.21 -26.19 0.44
CA ASN A 450 -17.16 -26.23 1.92
C ASN A 450 -16.76 -27.58 2.54
N ILE A 451 -16.37 -28.58 1.74
CA ILE A 451 -16.26 -29.97 2.22
C ILE A 451 -14.82 -30.42 2.48
N LEU A 452 -13.82 -29.66 2.01
CA LEU A 452 -12.41 -30.08 2.03
C LEU A 452 -11.57 -29.61 3.23
N TRP A 453 -12.16 -29.06 4.30
CA TRP A 453 -11.36 -28.48 5.39
C TRP A 453 -11.82 -28.80 6.82
N ALA A 454 -11.95 -30.09 7.14
CA ALA A 454 -12.09 -30.53 8.53
C ALA A 454 -11.47 -31.93 8.79
N GLY A 455 -10.14 -32.02 8.84
CA GLY A 455 -9.44 -33.23 9.32
C GLY A 455 -7.93 -33.03 9.40
N LYS A 456 -7.34 -33.09 10.60
CA LYS A 456 -5.93 -32.81 10.89
C LYS A 456 -5.03 -34.00 10.53
N LEU A 457 -4.10 -33.81 9.58
CA LEU A 457 -2.75 -34.37 9.70
C LEU A 457 -1.70 -33.47 9.07
N SER A 458 -0.54 -33.45 9.72
CA SER A 458 0.58 -32.55 9.55
C SER A 458 1.41 -32.86 8.31
N THR A 459 1.17 -32.13 7.23
CA THR A 459 2.18 -31.53 6.34
C THR A 459 1.69 -30.14 5.91
N ARG A 460 1.20 -29.40 6.92
CA ARG A 460 0.66 -28.04 6.84
C ARG A 460 1.66 -27.04 6.23
N THR A 461 2.93 -27.38 6.14
CA THR A 461 3.96 -26.55 5.51
C THR A 461 4.07 -26.75 4.00
N THR A 462 3.40 -27.73 3.38
CA THR A 462 3.56 -28.00 1.92
C THR A 462 2.27 -27.75 1.16
N ALA A 463 1.11 -28.21 1.66
CA ALA A 463 -0.18 -27.97 1.01
C ALA A 463 -0.69 -26.53 1.24
N THR A 464 -0.51 -25.99 2.45
CA THR A 464 -0.82 -24.58 2.73
C THR A 464 0.15 -23.66 2.01
N PHE A 465 1.45 -24.00 1.91
CA PHE A 465 2.38 -23.22 1.08
C PHE A 465 2.11 -23.36 -0.41
N SER A 466 1.66 -24.51 -0.91
CA SER A 466 1.32 -24.67 -2.33
C SER A 466 -0.01 -24.03 -2.69
N LEU A 467 -0.99 -24.01 -1.78
CA LEU A 467 -2.26 -23.30 -1.91
C LEU A 467 -2.06 -21.79 -1.73
N ILE A 468 -1.26 -21.36 -0.74
CA ILE A 468 -0.82 -19.97 -0.60
C ILE A 468 0.02 -19.56 -1.80
N ALA A 469 0.93 -20.37 -2.33
CA ALA A 469 1.69 -20.05 -3.55
C ALA A 469 0.83 -20.04 -4.81
N SER A 470 -0.22 -20.86 -4.88
CA SER A 470 -1.18 -20.86 -5.99
C SER A 470 -2.20 -19.73 -5.88
N VAL A 471 -2.60 -19.33 -4.66
CA VAL A 471 -3.46 -18.17 -4.38
C VAL A 471 -2.65 -16.88 -4.48
N ILE A 472 -1.37 -16.85 -4.11
CA ILE A 472 -0.42 -15.77 -4.42
C ILE A 472 -0.09 -15.78 -5.91
N GLY A 473 -0.08 -16.93 -6.57
CA GLY A 473 0.10 -17.05 -8.02
C GLY A 473 -1.11 -16.56 -8.81
N LEU A 474 -2.33 -16.90 -8.36
CA LEU A 474 -3.62 -16.42 -8.88
C LEU A 474 -3.89 -14.98 -8.48
N TYR A 475 -3.56 -14.56 -7.25
CA TYR A 475 -3.56 -13.16 -6.83
C TYR A 475 -2.52 -12.40 -7.62
N LYS A 476 -1.30 -12.89 -7.89
CA LYS A 476 -0.39 -12.24 -8.85
C LYS A 476 -0.92 -12.24 -10.28
N LEU A 477 -1.74 -13.20 -10.69
CA LEU A 477 -2.36 -13.26 -12.02
C LEU A 477 -3.62 -12.37 -12.16
N PHE A 478 -4.33 -12.09 -11.06
CA PHE A 478 -5.54 -11.25 -11.02
C PHE A 478 -5.26 -9.85 -10.45
N SER A 479 -4.28 -9.72 -9.57
CA SER A 479 -3.61 -8.50 -9.11
C SER A 479 -2.42 -8.11 -10.00
N SER A 480 -2.16 -8.80 -11.12
CA SER A 480 -1.29 -8.22 -12.17
C SER A 480 -1.92 -6.98 -12.82
N SER A 481 -3.14 -6.62 -12.41
CA SER A 481 -3.76 -5.32 -12.61
C SER A 481 -3.77 -4.46 -11.34
N SER A 482 -2.81 -4.59 -10.42
CA SER A 482 -2.41 -3.40 -9.64
C SER A 482 -1.71 -2.49 -10.65
N THR A 483 -2.50 -1.64 -11.31
CA THR A 483 -1.99 -0.61 -12.21
C THR A 483 -1.05 0.26 -11.39
N MET A 484 0.26 0.16 -11.64
CA MET A 484 1.25 0.94 -10.91
C MET A 484 0.87 2.41 -11.00
N HIS A 485 0.80 3.06 -9.84
CA HIS A 485 0.51 4.48 -9.74
C HIS A 485 1.80 5.28 -9.82
N VAL A 486 1.95 6.05 -10.89
CA VAL A 486 3.18 6.76 -11.25
C VAL A 486 2.98 8.26 -11.03
N LEU A 487 3.81 8.86 -10.16
CA LEU A 487 3.95 10.31 -10.11
C LEU A 487 4.86 10.76 -11.24
N VAL A 488 4.37 11.68 -12.08
CA VAL A 488 5.15 12.30 -13.14
C VAL A 488 5.34 13.77 -12.81
N THR A 489 6.59 14.19 -12.55
CA THR A 489 6.91 15.61 -12.30
C THR A 489 7.31 16.30 -13.59
N GLY A 490 6.94 17.57 -13.79
CA GLY A 490 7.14 18.25 -15.08
C GLY A 490 6.22 17.69 -16.16
N ALA A 491 5.08 17.13 -15.75
CA ALA A 491 4.17 16.35 -16.58
C ALA A 491 3.51 17.18 -17.69
N ALA A 492 3.33 18.49 -17.51
CA ALA A 492 2.70 19.33 -18.52
C ALA A 492 3.67 19.76 -19.64
N GLY A 493 4.97 19.49 -19.49
CA GLY A 493 6.01 19.81 -20.46
C GLY A 493 5.98 18.94 -21.73
N PHE A 494 6.92 19.20 -22.64
CA PHE A 494 7.02 18.50 -23.93
C PHE A 494 7.17 16.98 -23.77
N ILE A 495 8.22 16.53 -23.05
CA ILE A 495 8.44 15.09 -22.81
C ILE A 495 7.39 14.56 -21.83
N GLY A 496 7.07 15.31 -20.77
CA GLY A 496 6.06 14.95 -19.77
C GLY A 496 4.73 14.55 -20.38
N SER A 497 4.13 15.39 -21.21
CA SER A 497 2.80 15.13 -21.77
C SER A 497 2.76 13.89 -22.65
N HIS A 498 3.81 13.62 -23.43
CA HIS A 498 3.92 12.42 -24.24
C HIS A 498 4.16 11.18 -23.37
N THR A 499 5.00 11.27 -22.33
CA THR A 499 5.20 10.17 -21.37
C THR A 499 3.92 9.84 -20.61
N VAL A 500 3.14 10.85 -20.17
CA VAL A 500 1.83 10.63 -19.53
C VAL A 500 0.88 9.90 -20.47
N LEU A 501 0.82 10.31 -21.74
CA LEU A 501 -0.01 9.64 -22.76
C LEU A 501 0.38 8.16 -22.90
N GLU A 502 1.65 7.87 -23.13
CA GLU A 502 2.11 6.49 -23.34
C GLU A 502 1.96 5.62 -22.08
N LEU A 503 2.12 6.19 -20.88
CA LEU A 503 1.83 5.49 -19.62
C LEU A 503 0.36 5.09 -19.52
N LEU A 504 -0.54 6.02 -19.84
CA LEU A 504 -1.98 5.77 -19.83
C LEU A 504 -2.37 4.69 -20.84
N GLU A 505 -1.85 4.76 -22.07
CA GLU A 505 -2.08 3.73 -23.10
C GLU A 505 -1.53 2.35 -22.68
N ALA A 506 -0.39 2.32 -21.99
CA ALA A 506 0.20 1.11 -21.42
C ALA A 506 -0.52 0.58 -20.17
N GLY A 507 -1.56 1.27 -19.69
CA GLY A 507 -2.38 0.84 -18.56
C GLY A 507 -1.85 1.21 -17.18
N TYR A 508 -0.92 2.16 -17.08
CA TYR A 508 -0.51 2.75 -15.80
C TYR A 508 -1.53 3.78 -15.32
N SER A 509 -1.56 3.99 -14.00
CA SER A 509 -2.29 5.12 -13.39
C SER A 509 -1.30 6.27 -13.18
N VAL A 510 -1.66 7.49 -13.56
CA VAL A 510 -0.73 8.64 -13.52
C VAL A 510 -1.26 9.72 -12.59
N TYR A 511 -0.38 10.29 -11.76
CA TYR A 511 -0.60 11.56 -11.08
C TYR A 511 0.41 12.58 -11.60
N ALA A 512 -0.05 13.73 -12.06
CA ALA A 512 0.77 14.71 -12.74
C ALA A 512 1.02 15.94 -11.84
N ILE A 513 2.27 16.38 -11.75
CA ILE A 513 2.60 17.66 -11.13
C ILE A 513 3.47 18.53 -12.04
N ASP A 514 3.24 19.85 -12.04
CA ASP A 514 3.99 20.83 -12.81
C ASP A 514 3.82 22.24 -12.20
N ASN A 515 4.81 23.12 -12.31
CA ASN A 515 4.73 24.50 -11.82
C ASN A 515 4.39 25.53 -12.91
N PHE A 516 4.27 25.10 -14.17
CA PHE A 516 4.06 25.93 -15.35
C PHE A 516 5.20 26.88 -15.70
N SER A 517 6.42 26.66 -15.21
CA SER A 517 7.59 27.48 -15.58
C SER A 517 7.84 27.50 -17.09
N ASN A 518 7.66 26.35 -17.77
CA ASN A 518 7.82 26.22 -19.23
C ASN A 518 6.76 25.33 -19.89
N SER A 519 5.54 25.35 -19.35
CA SER A 519 4.35 24.69 -19.90
C SER A 519 3.15 25.62 -19.83
N ILE A 520 2.09 25.33 -20.61
CA ILE A 520 0.95 26.22 -20.80
C ILE A 520 -0.25 25.75 -19.95
N GLN A 521 -0.80 26.69 -19.18
CA GLN A 521 -2.07 26.54 -18.48
C GLN A 521 -3.18 27.36 -19.18
N ASP A 522 -4.43 26.95 -19.04
CA ASP A 522 -5.59 27.74 -19.44
C ASP A 522 -5.99 28.76 -18.35
N GLU A 523 -7.09 29.47 -18.60
CA GLU A 523 -7.65 30.49 -17.69
C GLU A 523 -8.08 29.91 -16.32
N ASP A 524 -8.42 28.62 -16.28
CA ASP A 524 -8.82 27.89 -15.07
C ASP A 524 -7.61 27.27 -14.33
N GLY A 525 -6.38 27.55 -14.78
CA GLY A 525 -5.15 27.03 -14.17
C GLY A 525 -4.88 25.55 -14.47
N LYS A 526 -5.54 24.98 -15.49
CA LYS A 526 -5.35 23.57 -15.89
C LYS A 526 -4.29 23.46 -16.99
N ALA A 527 -3.52 22.37 -16.97
CA ALA A 527 -2.52 22.09 -17.98
C ALA A 527 -3.16 21.73 -19.33
N VAL A 528 -3.03 22.61 -20.33
CA VAL A 528 -3.65 22.44 -21.66
C VAL A 528 -3.14 21.19 -22.38
N SER A 529 -1.85 20.90 -22.24
CA SER A 529 -1.25 19.68 -22.80
C SER A 529 -1.89 18.42 -22.23
N LEU A 530 -2.09 18.36 -20.90
CA LEU A 530 -2.71 17.21 -20.24
C LEU A 530 -4.21 17.08 -20.57
N GLN A 531 -4.96 18.18 -20.68
CA GLN A 531 -6.34 18.13 -21.17
C GLN A 531 -6.43 17.47 -22.55
N ARG A 532 -5.51 17.82 -23.45
CA ARG A 532 -5.46 17.22 -24.78
C ARG A 532 -5.02 15.76 -24.74
N VAL A 533 -4.14 15.36 -23.81
CA VAL A 533 -3.84 13.94 -23.55
C VAL A 533 -5.09 13.19 -23.08
N SER A 534 -5.87 13.76 -22.15
CA SER A 534 -7.15 13.16 -21.72
C SER A 534 -8.12 13.00 -22.88
N ASN A 535 -8.18 13.97 -23.80
CA ASN A 535 -9.02 13.86 -25.01
C ASN A 535 -8.54 12.78 -25.97
N ILE A 536 -7.22 12.56 -26.10
CA ILE A 536 -6.66 11.52 -26.97
C ILE A 536 -6.92 10.12 -26.38
N THR A 537 -6.65 9.95 -25.10
CA THR A 537 -6.69 8.64 -24.40
C THR A 537 -8.08 8.27 -23.88
N GLY A 538 -8.97 9.25 -23.74
CA GLY A 538 -10.26 9.09 -23.06
C GLY A 538 -10.15 8.84 -21.56
N LYS A 539 -9.01 9.17 -20.94
CA LYS A 539 -8.71 8.92 -19.52
C LYS A 539 -8.46 10.23 -18.76
N ASP A 540 -8.97 10.30 -17.54
CA ASP A 540 -8.74 11.44 -16.66
C ASP A 540 -7.31 11.41 -16.10
N ILE A 541 -6.72 12.60 -15.95
CA ILE A 541 -5.38 12.80 -15.40
C ILE A 541 -5.49 13.68 -14.16
N PRO A 542 -5.37 13.09 -12.95
CA PRO A 542 -5.16 13.87 -11.73
C PRO A 542 -3.94 14.79 -11.90
N PHE A 543 -4.14 16.08 -11.64
CA PHE A 543 -3.13 17.10 -11.81
C PHE A 543 -3.13 18.07 -10.64
N GLU A 544 -1.94 18.42 -10.16
CA GLU A 544 -1.74 19.45 -9.16
C GLU A 544 -0.59 20.38 -9.54
N LYS A 545 -0.79 21.68 -9.33
CA LYS A 545 0.27 22.67 -9.56
C LYS A 545 1.21 22.68 -8.36
N VAL A 546 2.41 22.14 -8.55
CA VAL A 546 3.42 22.01 -7.48
C VAL A 546 4.80 22.33 -8.01
N ASP A 547 5.55 23.12 -7.24
CA ASP A 547 6.98 23.30 -7.45
C ASP A 547 7.76 22.27 -6.62
N VAL A 548 8.60 21.47 -7.28
CA VAL A 548 9.41 20.44 -6.59
C VAL A 548 10.43 21.04 -5.61
N THR A 549 10.76 22.32 -5.74
CA THR A 549 11.61 23.03 -4.77
C THR A 549 10.87 23.43 -3.50
N HIS A 550 9.53 23.51 -3.52
CA HIS A 550 8.69 23.75 -2.35
C HIS A 550 8.40 22.44 -1.62
N ASN A 551 9.28 22.09 -0.69
CA ASN A 551 9.22 20.81 0.03
C ASN A 551 7.87 20.55 0.71
N ALA A 552 7.20 21.57 1.26
CA ALA A 552 5.90 21.38 1.93
C ALA A 552 4.77 21.02 0.95
N GLU A 553 4.72 21.66 -0.22
CA GLU A 553 3.75 21.37 -1.29
C GLU A 553 4.01 19.96 -1.85
N LEU A 554 5.28 19.65 -2.15
CA LEU A 554 5.66 18.33 -2.65
C LEU A 554 5.35 17.22 -1.63
N GLU A 555 5.66 17.43 -0.35
CA GLU A 555 5.36 16.47 0.70
C GLU A 555 3.84 16.25 0.84
N ALA A 556 3.02 17.28 0.67
CA ALA A 556 1.56 17.14 0.70
C ALA A 556 1.04 16.20 -0.39
N VAL A 557 1.60 16.24 -1.61
CA VAL A 557 1.27 15.29 -2.69
C VAL A 557 1.53 13.84 -2.25
N PHE A 558 2.68 13.56 -1.64
CA PHE A 558 3.01 12.22 -1.16
C PHE A 558 2.21 11.79 0.09
N LYS A 559 1.72 12.74 0.90
CA LYS A 559 0.80 12.43 2.02
C LYS A 559 -0.57 12.00 1.50
N ASN A 560 -1.07 12.67 0.48
CA ASN A 560 -2.44 12.50 -0.02
C ASN A 560 -2.55 11.36 -1.03
N HIS A 561 -1.44 10.92 -1.62
CA HIS A 561 -1.42 9.92 -2.69
C HIS A 561 -0.34 8.86 -2.45
N LYS A 562 -0.68 7.59 -2.66
CA LYS A 562 0.26 6.47 -2.65
C LYS A 562 0.80 6.24 -4.06
N PHE A 563 2.13 6.29 -4.22
CA PHE A 563 2.79 6.05 -5.50
C PHE A 563 3.65 4.79 -5.46
N ASP A 564 3.65 4.05 -6.56
CA ASP A 564 4.53 2.90 -6.76
C ASP A 564 5.85 3.31 -7.42
N ALA A 565 5.83 4.37 -8.24
CA ALA A 565 7.00 4.87 -8.94
C ALA A 565 6.94 6.38 -9.19
N VAL A 566 8.12 6.97 -9.43
CA VAL A 566 8.26 8.37 -9.84
C VAL A 566 9.01 8.43 -11.17
N ILE A 567 8.51 9.24 -12.09
CA ILE A 567 9.24 9.72 -13.26
C ILE A 567 9.54 11.21 -13.07
N HIS A 568 10.82 11.53 -12.90
CA HIS A 568 11.26 12.89 -12.65
C HIS A 568 11.69 13.59 -13.95
N LEU A 569 10.81 14.44 -14.50
CA LEU A 569 11.09 15.28 -15.68
C LEU A 569 11.18 16.78 -15.36
N ALA A 570 10.76 17.22 -14.16
CA ALA A 570 10.82 18.61 -13.74
C ALA A 570 12.27 19.11 -13.64
N ALA A 571 12.69 19.96 -14.58
CA ALA A 571 14.00 20.62 -14.58
C ALA A 571 13.99 21.83 -15.51
N LEU A 572 14.82 22.83 -15.20
CA LEU A 572 15.23 23.84 -16.18
C LEU A 572 16.20 23.17 -17.17
N LYS A 573 16.03 23.44 -18.48
CA LYS A 573 16.69 22.67 -19.56
C LYS A 573 17.46 23.47 -20.59
N ALA A 574 17.40 24.80 -20.60
CA ALA A 574 18.01 25.59 -21.67
C ALA A 574 19.50 25.79 -21.42
N VAL A 575 20.35 25.18 -22.26
CA VAL A 575 21.81 25.25 -22.12
C VAL A 575 22.32 26.69 -22.09
N GLY A 576 21.87 27.54 -23.01
CA GLY A 576 22.28 28.95 -23.08
C GLY A 576 21.91 29.74 -21.82
N GLU A 577 20.64 29.65 -21.39
CA GLU A 577 20.18 30.31 -20.17
C GLU A 577 20.92 29.80 -18.93
N SER A 578 21.27 28.51 -18.87
CA SER A 578 21.99 27.96 -17.70
C SER A 578 23.35 28.60 -17.47
N VAL A 579 24.01 29.07 -18.54
CA VAL A 579 25.29 29.80 -18.43
C VAL A 579 25.07 31.20 -17.87
N GLU A 580 23.94 31.84 -18.24
CA GLU A 580 23.56 33.17 -17.75
C GLU A 580 23.04 33.12 -16.30
N LYS A 581 22.33 32.06 -15.93
CA LYS A 581 21.65 31.87 -14.63
C LYS A 581 22.03 30.54 -13.96
N PRO A 582 23.31 30.31 -13.64
CA PRO A 582 23.77 29.03 -13.11
C PRO A 582 23.09 28.64 -11.80
N LEU A 583 22.91 29.59 -10.87
CA LEU A 583 22.33 29.32 -9.56
C LEU A 583 20.85 28.91 -9.63
N ASP A 584 20.08 29.46 -10.57
CA ASP A 584 18.69 29.07 -10.78
C ASP A 584 18.60 27.61 -11.23
N TYR A 585 19.51 27.18 -12.11
CA TYR A 585 19.61 25.80 -12.56
C TYR A 585 20.06 24.86 -11.44
N TYR A 586 21.09 25.21 -10.67
CA TYR A 586 21.52 24.41 -9.53
C TYR A 586 20.44 24.32 -8.46
N SER A 587 19.79 25.43 -8.12
CA SER A 587 18.68 25.47 -7.15
C SER A 587 17.52 24.60 -7.62
N ASN A 588 16.96 24.87 -8.80
CA ASN A 588 15.80 24.15 -9.30
C ASN A 588 16.09 22.65 -9.48
N ASN A 589 17.18 22.32 -10.18
CA ASN A 589 17.44 20.94 -10.58
C ASN A 589 17.97 20.11 -9.42
N LEU A 590 18.92 20.62 -8.61
CA LEU A 590 19.49 19.84 -7.51
C LEU A 590 18.56 19.82 -6.31
N ILE A 591 18.12 20.97 -5.81
CA ILE A 591 17.29 21.03 -4.58
C ILE A 591 15.94 20.37 -4.84
N GLY A 592 15.32 20.63 -6.00
CA GLY A 592 14.08 19.96 -6.40
C GLY A 592 14.22 18.43 -6.42
N SER A 593 15.33 17.91 -6.96
CA SER A 593 15.60 16.47 -6.95
C SER A 593 15.83 15.92 -5.55
N ILE A 594 16.58 16.62 -4.70
CA ILE A 594 16.83 16.22 -3.31
C ILE A 594 15.51 16.12 -2.54
N ASN A 595 14.65 17.13 -2.66
CA ASN A 595 13.33 17.15 -2.03
C ASN A 595 12.49 15.95 -2.49
N LEU A 596 12.47 15.68 -3.80
CA LEU A 596 11.71 14.58 -4.37
C LEU A 596 12.24 13.21 -3.92
N ILE A 597 13.56 13.00 -3.92
CA ILE A 597 14.20 11.77 -3.44
C ILE A 597 13.90 11.58 -1.94
N ASN A 598 13.98 12.64 -1.14
CA ASN A 598 13.63 12.60 0.28
C ASN A 598 12.16 12.24 0.51
N CYS A 599 11.23 12.78 -0.29
CA CYS A 599 9.83 12.40 -0.24
C CYS A 599 9.65 10.93 -0.63
N CYS A 600 10.25 10.49 -1.75
CA CYS A 600 10.23 9.09 -2.17
C CYS A 600 10.70 8.17 -1.05
N ARG A 601 11.82 8.51 -0.40
CA ARG A 601 12.37 7.75 0.74
C ARG A 601 11.45 7.74 1.95
N LYS A 602 10.89 8.90 2.32
CA LYS A 602 9.99 9.05 3.46
C LYS A 602 8.70 8.25 3.31
N TYR A 603 8.15 8.18 2.09
CA TYR A 603 6.88 7.53 1.78
C TYR A 603 7.03 6.14 1.14
N GLY A 604 8.25 5.59 1.11
CA GLY A 604 8.50 4.22 0.65
C GLY A 604 8.40 4.00 -0.86
N VAL A 605 8.49 5.05 -1.68
CA VAL A 605 8.48 4.99 -3.14
C VAL A 605 9.90 4.72 -3.64
N LYS A 606 10.19 3.48 -4.03
CA LYS A 606 11.58 3.02 -4.31
C LYS A 606 11.90 2.85 -5.80
N ASN A 607 10.94 3.10 -6.68
CA ASN A 607 11.10 3.01 -8.12
C ASN A 607 11.21 4.41 -8.71
N PHE A 608 12.38 4.78 -9.23
CA PHE A 608 12.70 6.13 -9.65
C PHE A 608 13.30 6.15 -11.06
N VAL A 609 12.61 6.76 -12.02
CA VAL A 609 13.12 6.98 -13.37
C VAL A 609 13.53 8.44 -13.50
N PHE A 610 14.81 8.66 -13.75
CA PHE A 610 15.40 10.00 -13.84
C PHE A 610 15.68 10.39 -15.29
N SER A 611 15.27 11.62 -15.61
CA SER A 611 15.53 12.24 -16.90
C SER A 611 16.92 12.86 -16.95
N SER A 612 17.90 12.08 -17.35
CA SER A 612 19.26 12.55 -17.63
C SER A 612 19.40 13.07 -19.07
N SER A 613 20.63 13.31 -19.51
CA SER A 613 20.93 13.92 -20.81
C SER A 613 22.29 13.48 -21.32
N ALA A 614 22.46 13.39 -22.65
CA ALA A 614 23.75 13.20 -23.30
C ALA A 614 24.79 14.29 -22.94
N THR A 615 24.36 15.43 -22.39
CA THR A 615 25.28 16.48 -21.92
C THR A 615 26.20 16.03 -20.78
N VAL A 616 25.87 14.96 -20.04
CA VAL A 616 26.71 14.41 -18.97
C VAL A 616 28.03 13.82 -19.50
N TYR A 617 28.08 13.45 -20.78
CA TYR A 617 29.30 12.95 -21.42
C TYR A 617 30.31 14.06 -21.77
N GLY A 618 29.89 15.33 -21.78
CA GLY A 618 30.72 16.41 -22.31
C GLY A 618 31.09 16.18 -23.78
N PRO A 619 32.24 16.70 -24.24
CA PRO A 619 32.80 16.38 -25.56
C PRO A 619 33.14 14.89 -25.67
N PRO A 620 32.55 14.14 -26.62
CA PRO A 620 32.78 12.70 -26.70
C PRO A 620 34.19 12.38 -27.22
N GLU A 621 34.89 11.48 -26.53
CA GLU A 621 36.19 10.94 -27.00
C GLU A 621 36.01 9.98 -28.19
N LYS A 622 34.88 9.27 -28.22
CA LYS A 622 34.54 8.27 -29.24
C LYS A 622 33.07 8.38 -29.61
N LEU A 623 32.77 8.13 -30.88
CA LEU A 623 31.42 7.97 -31.40
C LEU A 623 31.28 6.57 -32.06
N PRO A 624 30.11 5.91 -31.97
CA PRO A 624 28.95 6.27 -31.15
C PRO A 624 29.24 6.22 -29.64
N ILE A 625 28.50 7.00 -28.84
CA ILE A 625 28.63 7.05 -27.37
C ILE A 625 27.90 5.85 -26.75
N THR A 626 28.62 5.05 -25.96
CA THR A 626 28.07 3.98 -25.12
C THR A 626 27.92 4.46 -23.67
N GLU A 627 27.14 3.75 -22.86
CA GLU A 627 26.93 4.08 -21.44
C GLU A 627 28.22 3.98 -20.60
N ASP A 628 29.18 3.16 -21.04
CA ASP A 628 30.52 3.01 -20.44
C ASP A 628 31.46 4.21 -20.72
N CYS A 629 31.07 5.15 -21.57
CA CYS A 629 31.88 6.34 -21.83
C CYS A 629 31.96 7.23 -20.57
N SER A 630 33.11 7.88 -20.39
CA SER A 630 33.34 8.81 -19.28
C SER A 630 32.28 9.91 -19.20
N THR A 631 31.84 10.22 -17.99
CA THR A 631 30.91 11.32 -17.70
C THR A 631 31.53 12.35 -16.74
N GLY A 632 31.00 13.56 -16.72
CA GLY A 632 31.43 14.62 -15.80
C GLY A 632 32.66 15.42 -16.30
N GLN A 633 33.38 14.89 -17.28
CA GLN A 633 34.57 15.54 -17.84
C GLN A 633 34.19 16.51 -18.95
N GLY A 634 34.74 17.72 -18.92
CA GLY A 634 34.59 18.71 -19.99
C GLY A 634 33.17 19.24 -20.20
N ILE A 635 32.22 18.98 -19.29
CA ILE A 635 30.85 19.51 -19.38
C ILE A 635 30.90 21.05 -19.45
N THR A 636 30.35 21.61 -20.53
CA THR A 636 30.54 23.01 -20.93
C THR A 636 29.52 23.99 -20.35
N ASN A 637 28.50 23.50 -19.64
CA ASN A 637 27.37 24.32 -19.18
C ASN A 637 26.77 23.84 -17.85
N PRO A 638 26.22 24.76 -17.03
CA PRO A 638 25.60 24.42 -15.74
C PRO A 638 24.44 23.42 -15.83
N TYR A 639 23.62 23.45 -16.88
CA TYR A 639 22.55 22.45 -17.07
C TYR A 639 23.12 21.02 -17.08
N GLY A 640 24.12 20.75 -17.91
CA GLY A 640 24.78 19.45 -17.97
C GLY A 640 25.44 19.07 -16.64
N GLN A 641 26.03 20.04 -15.93
CA GLN A 641 26.61 19.81 -14.60
C GLN A 641 25.54 19.37 -13.60
N THR A 642 24.36 20.01 -13.61
CA THR A 642 23.26 19.60 -12.74
C THR A 642 22.82 18.15 -13.01
N LYS A 643 22.72 17.75 -14.28
CA LYS A 643 22.38 16.37 -14.68
C LYS A 643 23.41 15.36 -14.19
N TYR A 644 24.69 15.65 -14.37
CA TYR A 644 25.77 14.80 -13.88
C TYR A 644 25.77 14.69 -12.35
N MET A 645 25.63 15.80 -11.63
CA MET A 645 25.57 15.79 -10.16
C MET A 645 24.36 14.98 -9.64
N MET A 646 23.19 15.11 -10.26
CA MET A 646 22.02 14.31 -9.91
C MET A 646 22.24 12.82 -10.18
N GLU A 647 22.88 12.44 -11.29
CA GLU A 647 23.25 11.04 -11.53
C GLU A 647 24.16 10.50 -10.42
N GLN A 648 25.22 11.24 -10.06
CA GLN A 648 26.14 10.81 -9.00
C GLN A 648 25.42 10.62 -7.66
N MET A 649 24.56 11.59 -7.28
CA MET A 649 23.76 11.49 -6.08
C MET A 649 22.84 10.27 -6.08
N LEU A 650 22.14 10.01 -7.19
CA LEU A 650 21.25 8.86 -7.33
C LEU A 650 22.01 7.53 -7.34
N ILE A 651 23.17 7.47 -7.98
CA ILE A 651 24.06 6.30 -7.99
C ILE A 651 24.55 6.00 -6.57
N ASP A 652 25.04 7.00 -5.85
CA ASP A 652 25.52 6.82 -4.47
C ASP A 652 24.39 6.47 -3.52
N PHE A 653 23.22 7.08 -3.71
CA PHE A 653 22.02 6.76 -2.95
C PHE A 653 21.56 5.31 -3.18
N ALA A 654 21.46 4.85 -4.42
CA ALA A 654 21.09 3.47 -4.75
C ALA A 654 22.14 2.43 -4.30
N LYS A 655 23.43 2.81 -4.24
CA LYS A 655 24.47 1.96 -3.62
C LYS A 655 24.26 1.81 -2.11
N ALA A 656 23.84 2.87 -1.43
CA ALA A 656 23.57 2.87 0.01
C ALA A 656 22.26 2.14 0.35
N GLU A 657 21.21 2.32 -0.45
CA GLU A 657 19.88 1.72 -0.27
C GLU A 657 19.60 0.68 -1.37
N LYS A 658 20.08 -0.55 -1.15
CA LYS A 658 20.12 -1.63 -2.16
C LYS A 658 18.76 -2.14 -2.65
N ASP A 659 17.68 -1.73 -1.99
CA ASP A 659 16.30 -2.07 -2.35
C ASP A 659 15.63 -1.03 -3.25
N TRP A 660 16.37 0.01 -3.67
CA TRP A 660 15.91 0.98 -4.66
C TRP A 660 16.18 0.55 -6.10
N ASN A 661 15.20 0.84 -6.95
CA ASN A 661 15.30 0.76 -8.39
C ASN A 661 15.45 2.16 -8.96
N VAL A 662 16.61 2.46 -9.53
CA VAL A 662 16.90 3.74 -10.17
C VAL A 662 17.25 3.49 -11.64
N VAL A 663 16.52 4.15 -12.54
CA VAL A 663 16.83 4.11 -13.98
C VAL A 663 17.23 5.51 -14.43
N LEU A 664 18.47 5.66 -14.88
CA LEU A 664 19.00 6.92 -15.40
C LEU A 664 18.90 6.89 -16.94
N LEU A 665 17.98 7.67 -17.49
CA LEU A 665 17.78 7.71 -18.93
C LEU A 665 18.49 8.94 -19.53
N ARG A 666 19.58 8.72 -20.27
CA ARG A 666 20.35 9.77 -20.94
C ARG A 666 19.75 10.05 -22.31
N TYR A 667 18.93 11.09 -22.39
CA TYR A 667 18.28 11.48 -23.64
C TYR A 667 19.26 12.19 -24.57
N PHE A 668 19.12 11.93 -25.87
CA PHE A 668 19.77 12.71 -26.90
C PHE A 668 18.88 13.91 -27.29
N ASN A 669 18.50 14.10 -28.55
CA ASN A 669 17.77 15.30 -28.97
C ASN A 669 16.31 14.98 -29.35
N PRO A 670 15.36 15.02 -28.39
CA PRO A 670 13.96 14.75 -28.69
C PRO A 670 13.34 15.79 -29.61
N VAL A 671 12.61 15.33 -30.62
CA VAL A 671 11.90 16.12 -31.64
C VAL A 671 10.60 15.43 -32.06
N GLY A 672 9.79 16.08 -32.89
CA GLY A 672 8.51 15.54 -33.34
C GLY A 672 7.35 15.98 -32.45
N ALA A 673 6.22 15.30 -32.61
CA ALA A 673 5.01 15.51 -31.83
C ALA A 673 4.17 14.23 -31.83
N HIS A 674 3.06 14.19 -31.10
CA HIS A 674 2.13 13.08 -31.21
C HIS A 674 1.47 13.08 -32.61
N PRO A 675 1.28 11.94 -33.29
CA PRO A 675 0.74 11.86 -34.65
C PRO A 675 -0.64 12.51 -34.85
N SER A 676 -1.44 12.67 -33.78
CA SER A 676 -2.72 13.41 -33.86
C SER A 676 -2.53 14.89 -34.21
N GLY A 677 -1.36 15.46 -33.92
CA GLY A 677 -1.09 16.90 -34.00
C GLY A 677 -1.81 17.71 -32.91
N LEU A 678 -2.29 17.06 -31.83
CA LEU A 678 -2.97 17.74 -30.73
C LEU A 678 -2.05 18.11 -29.57
N ILE A 679 -0.88 17.48 -29.44
CA ILE A 679 0.16 17.84 -28.46
C ILE A 679 1.52 17.85 -29.17
N GLY A 680 2.42 18.72 -28.74
CA GLY A 680 3.77 18.90 -29.28
C GLY A 680 4.61 19.85 -28.41
N GLU A 681 5.79 20.26 -28.88
CA GLU A 681 6.63 21.21 -28.14
C GLU A 681 6.09 22.64 -28.31
N ASP A 682 5.77 23.30 -27.19
CA ASP A 682 5.30 24.69 -27.14
C ASP A 682 6.11 25.50 -26.11
N PRO A 683 7.32 25.94 -26.48
CA PRO A 683 8.19 26.66 -25.55
C PRO A 683 7.67 28.08 -25.31
N LYS A 684 7.81 28.58 -24.07
CA LYS A 684 7.52 29.99 -23.78
C LYS A 684 8.61 30.88 -24.39
N GLY A 685 8.20 31.90 -25.14
CA GLY A 685 9.11 32.85 -25.78
C GLY A 685 9.77 32.30 -27.05
N ILE A 686 10.99 32.75 -27.34
CA ILE A 686 11.76 32.30 -28.52
C ILE A 686 12.34 30.91 -28.21
N PRO A 687 12.12 29.90 -29.07
CA PRO A 687 12.68 28.58 -28.84
C PRO A 687 14.21 28.58 -28.76
N ASN A 688 14.76 27.87 -27.77
CA ASN A 688 16.21 27.62 -27.68
C ASN A 688 16.66 26.40 -28.49
N ASN A 689 15.75 25.45 -28.70
CA ASN A 689 15.99 24.21 -29.44
C ASN A 689 15.80 24.42 -30.94
N LEU A 690 16.54 23.66 -31.76
CA LEU A 690 16.53 23.79 -33.21
C LEU A 690 15.12 23.62 -33.79
N MET A 691 14.49 22.44 -33.58
CA MET A 691 13.31 22.08 -34.35
C MET A 691 12.07 22.95 -34.13
N PRO A 692 11.72 23.40 -32.91
CA PRO A 692 10.63 24.36 -32.74
C PRO A 692 10.95 25.72 -33.36
N TYR A 693 12.22 26.13 -33.45
CA TYR A 693 12.60 27.34 -34.17
C TYR A 693 12.39 27.17 -35.67
N VAL A 694 12.86 26.04 -36.22
CA VAL A 694 12.72 25.71 -37.65
C VAL A 694 11.24 25.66 -38.05
N SER A 695 10.37 25.03 -37.24
CA SER A 695 8.92 24.97 -37.50
C SER A 695 8.25 26.35 -37.42
N GLN A 696 8.69 27.21 -36.50
CA GLN A 696 8.18 28.58 -36.39
C GLN A 696 8.63 29.49 -37.56
N VAL A 697 9.80 29.24 -38.15
CA VAL A 697 10.19 29.89 -39.42
C VAL A 697 9.33 29.37 -40.56
N ALA A 698 9.13 28.06 -40.65
CA ALA A 698 8.32 27.44 -41.70
C ALA A 698 6.86 27.92 -41.71
N ILE A 699 6.26 28.16 -40.54
CA ILE A 699 4.89 28.71 -40.41
C ILE A 699 4.84 30.25 -40.53
N GLY A 700 6.00 30.91 -40.63
CA GLY A 700 6.10 32.37 -40.82
C GLY A 700 6.03 33.21 -39.53
N LYS A 701 6.10 32.58 -38.35
CA LYS A 701 6.12 33.27 -37.05
C LYS A 701 7.48 33.92 -36.76
N LEU A 702 8.57 33.30 -37.21
CA LEU A 702 9.93 33.83 -37.12
C LEU A 702 10.49 34.06 -38.53
N PRO A 703 11.30 35.11 -38.76
CA PRO A 703 11.71 35.49 -40.10
C PRO A 703 12.84 34.63 -40.69
N VAL A 704 13.78 34.16 -39.86
CA VAL A 704 14.99 33.45 -40.32
C VAL A 704 15.58 32.59 -39.22
N LEU A 705 16.05 31.39 -39.55
CA LEU A 705 16.84 30.52 -38.68
C LEU A 705 18.32 30.93 -38.73
N THR A 706 18.97 31.05 -37.56
CA THR A 706 20.43 31.17 -37.50
C THR A 706 21.06 29.79 -37.32
N VAL A 707 21.85 29.35 -38.30
CA VAL A 707 22.66 28.12 -38.23
C VAL A 707 23.99 28.48 -37.58
N TYR A 708 24.22 28.00 -36.37
CA TYR A 708 25.40 28.36 -35.58
C TYR A 708 26.63 27.53 -35.99
N GLY A 709 27.48 28.11 -36.83
CA GLY A 709 28.71 27.47 -37.32
C GLY A 709 28.50 26.59 -38.56
N ASP A 710 29.44 26.69 -39.49
CA ASP A 710 29.48 25.99 -40.79
C ASP A 710 30.88 25.42 -41.10
N LYS A 711 31.73 25.29 -40.08
CA LYS A 711 33.13 24.83 -40.19
C LYS A 711 33.49 23.73 -39.18
N PHE A 712 32.51 23.04 -38.62
CA PHE A 712 32.76 21.86 -37.82
C PHE A 712 33.31 20.73 -38.70
N ASP A 713 34.03 19.78 -38.11
CA ASP A 713 34.48 18.57 -38.78
C ASP A 713 33.31 17.58 -38.92
N THR A 714 32.38 17.92 -39.81
CA THR A 714 31.14 17.19 -40.13
C THR A 714 30.88 17.29 -41.63
N PRO A 715 30.05 16.41 -42.23
CA PRO A 715 29.91 16.34 -43.69
C PRO A 715 29.49 17.65 -44.39
N ASP A 716 28.72 18.50 -43.71
CA ASP A 716 28.26 19.80 -44.24
C ASP A 716 28.74 21.02 -43.42
N GLY A 717 29.68 20.79 -42.49
CA GLY A 717 30.23 21.82 -41.62
C GLY A 717 29.34 22.25 -40.45
N THR A 718 28.10 21.77 -40.37
CA THR A 718 27.16 22.13 -39.29
C THR A 718 27.11 21.05 -38.20
N GLY A 719 26.62 21.39 -37.00
CA GLY A 719 26.58 20.46 -35.88
C GLY A 719 25.70 19.24 -36.16
N VAL A 720 26.19 18.04 -35.82
CA VAL A 720 25.49 16.76 -35.96
C VAL A 720 24.99 16.26 -34.61
N ARG A 721 23.72 15.87 -34.52
CA ARG A 721 23.08 15.37 -33.29
C ARG A 721 22.22 14.14 -33.59
N ASP A 722 22.07 13.26 -32.61
CA ASP A 722 21.11 12.15 -32.65
C ASP A 722 19.72 12.66 -32.26
N TYR A 723 18.88 12.86 -33.28
CA TYR A 723 17.50 13.25 -33.09
C TYR A 723 16.63 12.01 -32.90
N ILE A 724 15.80 12.04 -31.85
CA ILE A 724 14.90 10.94 -31.49
C ILE A 724 13.46 11.43 -31.47
N HIS A 725 12.53 10.61 -31.96
CA HIS A 725 11.12 10.95 -31.95
C HIS A 725 10.58 10.96 -30.52
N ILE A 726 9.80 11.98 -30.16
CA ILE A 726 9.28 12.18 -28.80
C ILE A 726 8.43 11.00 -28.30
N VAL A 727 7.67 10.37 -29.18
CA VAL A 727 6.88 9.16 -28.86
C VAL A 727 7.78 7.96 -28.55
N ASP A 728 8.89 7.78 -29.30
CA ASP A 728 9.84 6.70 -28.98
C ASP A 728 10.47 6.94 -27.61
N LEU A 729 10.86 8.18 -27.34
CA LEU A 729 11.42 8.56 -26.05
C LEU A 729 10.43 8.32 -24.90
N ALA A 730 9.16 8.70 -25.07
CA ALA A 730 8.10 8.45 -24.10
C ALA A 730 7.91 6.95 -23.83
N LYS A 731 7.93 6.11 -24.86
CA LYS A 731 7.90 4.64 -24.72
C LYS A 731 9.11 4.06 -24.00
N GLY A 732 10.27 4.73 -24.06
CA GLY A 732 11.46 4.34 -23.29
C GLY A 732 11.24 4.43 -21.78
N HIS A 733 10.41 5.38 -21.33
CA HIS A 733 10.04 5.50 -19.93
C HIS A 733 9.12 4.37 -19.49
N VAL A 734 8.13 4.02 -20.32
CA VAL A 734 7.24 2.88 -20.10
C VAL A 734 8.06 1.60 -19.99
N ALA A 735 8.98 1.37 -20.95
CA ALA A 735 9.87 0.21 -20.94
C ALA A 735 10.75 0.13 -19.68
N SER A 736 11.14 1.27 -19.12
CA SER A 736 11.89 1.34 -17.86
C SER A 736 11.06 0.84 -16.66
N LEU A 737 9.80 1.25 -16.57
CA LEU A 737 8.89 0.75 -15.53
C LEU A 737 8.52 -0.72 -15.75
N ASP A 738 8.31 -1.15 -16.99
CA ASP A 738 8.06 -2.55 -17.34
C ASP A 738 9.24 -3.45 -16.94
N ARG A 739 10.48 -2.97 -17.13
CA ARG A 739 11.69 -3.67 -16.68
C ARG A 739 11.71 -3.83 -15.16
N ILE A 740 11.45 -2.76 -14.41
CA ILE A 740 11.35 -2.80 -12.94
C ILE A 740 10.27 -3.80 -12.51
N LYS A 741 9.08 -3.73 -13.13
CA LYS A 741 7.94 -4.61 -12.84
C LYS A 741 8.27 -6.08 -13.11
N LYS A 742 9.05 -6.36 -14.16
CA LYS A 742 9.42 -7.71 -14.58
C LYS A 742 10.52 -8.33 -13.70
N GLU A 743 11.58 -7.58 -13.42
CA GLU A 743 12.77 -8.09 -12.72
C GLU A 743 12.71 -7.88 -11.19
N GLY A 744 11.87 -6.97 -10.71
CA GLY A 744 11.64 -6.68 -9.29
C GLY A 744 12.69 -5.74 -8.69
N ASN A 745 13.96 -6.18 -8.60
CA ASN A 745 15.06 -5.33 -8.15
C ASN A 745 16.20 -5.32 -9.19
N ILE A 746 16.40 -4.18 -9.84
CA ILE A 746 17.43 -3.93 -10.85
C ILE A 746 18.58 -3.05 -10.33
N GLY A 747 18.49 -2.54 -9.09
CA GLY A 747 19.45 -1.59 -8.55
C GLY A 747 19.46 -0.27 -9.34
N CYS A 748 20.65 0.22 -9.70
CA CYS A 748 20.81 1.42 -10.50
C CYS A 748 21.33 1.07 -11.90
N GLU A 749 20.55 1.38 -12.92
CA GLU A 749 20.88 1.12 -14.32
C GLU A 749 20.84 2.40 -15.16
N VAL A 750 21.66 2.46 -16.20
CA VAL A 750 21.83 3.63 -17.05
C VAL A 750 21.59 3.23 -18.50
N TYR A 751 20.85 4.04 -19.25
CA TYR A 751 20.53 3.78 -20.66
C TYR A 751 20.60 5.05 -21.50
N ASN A 752 21.24 4.95 -22.65
CA ASN A 752 21.13 5.95 -23.71
C ASN A 752 19.83 5.75 -24.48
N LEU A 753 19.02 6.80 -24.58
CA LEU A 753 17.82 6.82 -25.44
C LEU A 753 18.07 7.74 -26.63
N GLY A 754 18.43 7.12 -27.76
CA GLY A 754 18.69 7.73 -29.06
C GLY A 754 18.44 6.73 -30.18
N THR A 755 18.63 7.16 -31.42
CA THR A 755 18.46 6.32 -32.63
C THR A 755 19.75 5.64 -33.05
N GLY A 756 20.89 6.16 -32.58
CA GLY A 756 22.22 5.82 -33.03
C GLY A 756 22.62 6.43 -34.37
N LYS A 757 21.81 7.34 -34.90
CA LYS A 757 22.07 8.04 -36.16
C LYS A 757 22.12 9.55 -35.95
N GLY A 758 23.25 10.15 -36.28
CA GLY A 758 23.42 11.60 -36.29
C GLY A 758 22.88 12.24 -37.57
N TYR A 759 22.23 13.38 -37.43
CA TYR A 759 21.88 14.28 -38.54
C TYR A 759 22.41 15.69 -38.28
N SER A 760 22.81 16.38 -39.34
CA SER A 760 23.27 17.76 -39.29
C SER A 760 22.10 18.76 -39.15
N VAL A 761 22.42 20.03 -38.85
CA VAL A 761 21.42 21.10 -38.82
C VAL A 761 20.74 21.27 -40.19
N LEU A 762 21.51 21.22 -41.28
CA LEU A 762 20.96 21.42 -42.62
C LEU A 762 20.15 20.20 -43.10
N GLU A 763 20.52 18.99 -42.71
CA GLU A 763 19.71 17.79 -42.97
C GLU A 763 18.32 17.90 -42.31
N MET A 764 18.27 18.39 -41.06
CA MET A 764 17.00 18.62 -40.36
C MET A 764 16.15 19.70 -41.04
N VAL A 765 16.77 20.80 -41.50
CA VAL A 765 16.08 21.86 -42.25
C VAL A 765 15.51 21.30 -43.55
N ALA A 766 16.33 20.61 -44.35
CA ALA A 766 15.91 20.04 -45.63
C ALA A 766 14.78 19.01 -45.46
N ALA A 767 14.83 18.19 -44.42
CA ALA A 767 13.75 17.25 -44.09
C ALA A 767 12.44 17.98 -43.74
N LEU A 768 12.50 19.05 -42.95
CA LEU A 768 11.28 19.82 -42.66
C LEU A 768 10.77 20.59 -43.87
N GLU A 769 11.63 21.15 -44.74
CA GLU A 769 11.21 21.77 -46.00
C GLU A 769 10.48 20.77 -46.90
N LYS A 770 11.03 19.56 -47.04
CA LYS A 770 10.44 18.47 -47.82
C LYS A 770 9.04 18.11 -47.33
N VAL A 771 8.84 18.01 -46.01
CA VAL A 771 7.56 17.58 -45.43
C VAL A 771 6.54 18.71 -45.33
N SER A 772 6.97 19.92 -45.00
CA SER A 772 6.08 21.09 -44.90
C SER A 772 5.70 21.68 -46.26
N GLY A 773 6.51 21.44 -47.30
CA GLY A 773 6.42 22.14 -48.58
C GLY A 773 6.72 23.64 -48.47
N ARG A 774 7.29 24.10 -47.35
CA ARG A 774 7.64 25.49 -47.08
C ARG A 774 9.15 25.67 -47.17
N LYS A 775 9.59 26.77 -47.77
CA LYS A 775 10.99 27.16 -47.75
C LYS A 775 11.34 27.77 -46.39
N ILE A 776 12.44 27.34 -45.80
CA ILE A 776 12.92 27.81 -44.50
C ILE A 776 14.10 28.74 -44.74
N ALA A 777 13.92 30.03 -44.44
CA ALA A 777 15.00 31.00 -44.54
C ALA A 777 16.08 30.71 -43.47
N THR A 778 17.33 30.58 -43.90
CA THR A 778 18.49 30.35 -43.01
C THR A 778 19.56 31.43 -43.21
N LYS A 779 20.34 31.68 -42.17
CA LYS A 779 21.59 32.45 -42.23
C LYS A 779 22.66 31.77 -41.39
N ILE A 780 23.91 31.86 -41.82
CA ILE A 780 25.04 31.34 -41.03
C ILE A 780 25.39 32.36 -39.92
N GLY A 781 25.49 31.88 -38.69
CA GLY A 781 25.95 32.62 -37.53
C GLY A 781 27.26 32.06 -36.97
N VAL A 782 27.80 32.72 -35.95
CA VAL A 782 28.98 32.23 -35.23
C VAL A 782 28.65 30.95 -34.44
N PRO A 783 29.59 30.00 -34.29
CA PRO A 783 29.41 28.84 -33.41
C PRO A 783 29.02 29.28 -31.99
N ARG A 784 28.09 28.57 -31.35
CA ARG A 784 27.76 28.85 -29.94
C ARG A 784 28.86 28.29 -29.04
N PRO A 785 29.31 29.03 -28.02
CA PRO A 785 30.26 28.50 -27.04
C PRO A 785 29.73 27.19 -26.42
N GLY A 786 30.56 26.15 -26.45
CA GLY A 786 30.21 24.84 -25.90
C GLY A 786 29.49 23.88 -26.84
N ASP A 787 29.12 24.29 -28.07
CA ASP A 787 28.63 23.36 -29.08
C ASP A 787 29.76 22.46 -29.59
N VAL A 788 29.50 21.16 -29.63
CA VAL A 788 30.40 20.12 -30.15
C VAL A 788 30.02 19.74 -31.58
N ALA A 789 30.98 19.23 -32.36
CA ALA A 789 30.78 18.89 -33.76
C ALA A 789 29.73 17.80 -33.94
N SER A 790 29.93 16.61 -33.37
CA SER A 790 29.05 15.45 -33.52
C SER A 790 28.77 14.76 -32.19
N VAL A 791 27.51 14.39 -31.94
CA VAL A 791 27.07 13.63 -30.76
C VAL A 791 25.93 12.67 -31.14
N TYR A 792 26.16 11.36 -31.00
CA TYR A 792 25.14 10.32 -31.20
C TYR A 792 25.45 9.06 -30.40
N CYS A 793 24.44 8.26 -30.05
CA CYS A 793 24.61 7.11 -29.15
C CYS A 793 24.82 5.78 -29.88
N ASP A 794 25.18 4.75 -29.10
CA ASP A 794 24.87 3.36 -29.42
C ASP A 794 23.64 2.95 -28.59
N PRO A 795 22.49 2.60 -29.21
CA PRO A 795 21.27 2.26 -28.48
C PRO A 795 21.17 0.77 -28.08
N GLN A 796 22.19 -0.05 -28.35
CA GLN A 796 22.10 -1.51 -28.17
C GLN A 796 21.80 -1.95 -26.74
N LEU A 797 22.27 -1.23 -25.72
CA LEU A 797 22.01 -1.61 -24.33
C LEU A 797 20.52 -1.47 -23.99
N ALA A 798 19.87 -0.40 -24.43
CA ALA A 798 18.44 -0.21 -24.26
C ALA A 798 17.62 -1.28 -25.03
N GLU A 799 18.03 -1.63 -26.25
CA GLU A 799 17.40 -2.71 -27.03
C GLU A 799 17.49 -4.06 -26.30
N LYS A 800 18.65 -4.38 -25.74
CA LYS A 800 18.90 -5.65 -25.06
C LYS A 800 18.19 -5.73 -23.69
N MET A 801 18.25 -4.68 -22.89
CA MET A 801 17.83 -4.72 -21.48
C MET A 801 16.40 -4.25 -21.27
N LEU A 802 15.95 -3.23 -22.02
CA LEU A 802 14.59 -2.69 -21.93
C LEU A 802 13.65 -3.33 -22.98
N GLY A 803 14.19 -3.97 -24.01
CA GLY A 803 13.39 -4.39 -25.18
C GLY A 803 12.89 -3.18 -25.98
N TRP A 804 13.57 -2.04 -25.87
CA TRP A 804 13.17 -0.77 -26.46
C TRP A 804 14.11 -0.36 -27.58
N LYS A 805 13.56 0.14 -28.69
CA LYS A 805 14.32 0.71 -29.81
C LYS A 805 13.50 1.82 -30.46
N ALA A 806 14.15 2.90 -30.87
CA ALA A 806 13.49 3.95 -31.63
C ALA A 806 12.96 3.39 -32.97
N ALA A 807 11.67 3.61 -33.23
CA ALA A 807 10.97 3.09 -34.41
C ALA A 807 10.79 4.14 -35.51
N PHE A 808 10.79 5.43 -35.15
CA PHE A 808 10.54 6.53 -36.08
C PHE A 808 11.84 7.14 -36.62
N GLY A 809 11.88 7.41 -37.92
CA GLY A 809 12.99 8.06 -38.60
C GLY A 809 12.82 9.57 -38.74
N LEU A 810 13.72 10.19 -39.51
CA LEU A 810 13.76 11.63 -39.72
C LEU A 810 12.49 12.18 -40.37
N ASP A 811 11.96 11.50 -41.39
CA ASP A 811 10.75 11.92 -42.09
C ASP A 811 9.54 11.93 -41.15
N GLU A 812 9.38 10.93 -40.27
CA GLU A 812 8.31 10.88 -39.27
C GLU A 812 8.43 11.99 -38.22
N MET A 813 9.65 12.24 -37.71
CA MET A 813 9.92 13.34 -36.78
C MET A 813 9.50 14.70 -37.37
N CYS A 814 9.90 14.98 -38.61
CA CYS A 814 9.54 16.22 -39.28
C CYS A 814 8.05 16.31 -39.62
N ARG A 815 7.43 15.21 -40.06
CA ARG A 815 5.99 15.14 -40.35
C ARG A 815 5.14 15.42 -39.14
N ASP A 816 5.40 14.75 -38.04
CA ASP A 816 4.54 14.85 -36.87
C ASP A 816 4.73 16.21 -36.19
N LEU A 817 5.97 16.75 -36.18
CA LEU A 817 6.25 18.14 -35.80
C LEU A 817 5.48 19.15 -36.65
N TRP A 818 5.52 19.01 -37.98
CA TRP A 818 4.83 19.94 -38.87
C TRP A 818 3.31 19.88 -38.70
N ASN A 819 2.73 18.68 -38.59
CA ASN A 819 1.31 18.47 -38.33
C ASN A 819 0.86 19.13 -37.01
N TRP A 820 1.68 19.06 -35.96
CA TRP A 820 1.44 19.83 -34.73
C TRP A 820 1.47 21.34 -34.98
N GLN A 821 2.55 21.85 -35.58
CA GLN A 821 2.74 23.29 -35.78
C GLN A 821 1.68 23.91 -36.69
N GLU A 822 1.26 23.20 -37.73
CA GLU A 822 0.24 23.64 -38.68
C GLU A 822 -1.14 23.74 -38.03
N LYS A 823 -1.52 22.75 -37.22
CA LYS A 823 -2.79 22.76 -36.47
C LYS A 823 -2.77 23.75 -35.30
N ASN A 824 -1.58 24.10 -34.81
CA ASN A 824 -1.38 24.91 -33.62
C ASN A 824 -0.35 26.03 -33.91
N PRO A 825 -0.66 26.96 -34.82
CA PRO A 825 0.31 27.97 -35.30
C PRO A 825 0.85 28.87 -34.18
N SER A 826 0.03 29.10 -33.14
CA SER A 826 0.39 29.88 -31.94
C SER A 826 0.70 29.01 -30.72
N GLY A 827 0.82 27.69 -30.86
CA GLY A 827 0.97 26.76 -29.75
C GLY A 827 -0.37 26.37 -29.12
N PHE A 828 -0.38 26.10 -27.81
CA PHE A 828 -1.57 25.63 -27.09
C PHE A 828 -2.65 26.71 -26.91
N VAL A 829 -2.26 27.98 -26.85
CA VAL A 829 -3.17 29.12 -26.68
C VAL A 829 -3.86 29.46 -28.00
N LYS A 830 -5.20 29.57 -27.98
CA LYS A 830 -5.95 30.14 -29.10
C LYS A 830 -5.85 31.66 -29.01
N ASN A 831 -5.41 32.31 -30.09
CA ASN A 831 -5.51 33.77 -30.24
C ASN A 831 -6.96 34.24 -30.26
#